data_AF-A0A2E6KN29-F1
#
_entry.id   AF-A0A2E6KN29-F1
#
_cell.length_a   1.000
_cell.length_b   1.000
_cell.length_c   1.000
_cell.angle_alpha   90.00
_cell.angle_beta   90.00
_cell.angle_gamma   90.00
#
_symmetry.space_group_name_H-M   'P 1'
#
loop_
_entity.id
_entity.type
_entity.pdbx_description
1 polymer ?
#
loop_
_entity_poly.entity_id
_entity_poly.type
_entity_poly.pdbx_seq_one_letter_code
_entity_poly.pdbx_strand_id
1 'polypeptide(L)'
;MNDINRQDTGVHTARPQGLIDLIWYWEKYGCIGSPLELMRKSVERRLVERRPNTEIVSNISKNKVREGLKLIAAACTLMKEAVIAIPDEDNNVGIDIRKLLSNWKPDECNTVLGRPIFGGAIYGAVRLDRPTRDFLTAEWLNDCLKRGAPRKDIENLFFQKTYGVKVLVPSMRSVLSWLMIFDEEIRAKACKIEPEIIFDSGDPTQFPLEVRSKILKSICRKISLDASQRSVTDYASIERFTSPDMSKDVKVLLKKYKNNTEIVSFLMRMIWRGKIIEALPETKILALDSQNEKYARVLAIKALKEIGSKEDFKELLDCLKNQDKKIDRRILAGVIDVLEPTQNSIDWVFDALAKVKEKEKYTTEGLTYSLVSFVERLDLKLMHGFINRCCLLLDKKPFIQKRGCEVSKRFGWLINCAGKAIERLLLVRHKDALMPESLDIIYKISSFTKYEYFQIRSLTKKLPEIADDWSDLNFALFWKDVEETRKNFSNDLDDRITDFSRVYGLREYWNFGLEDFENIKNEIINRSFLDDKLVALTLAFQIYVENNRPNKLKEELNEIVFGVSELEELLSTMLKPPPQSNQQKKFKKEEQRWQLENKKREDDLNKYHADWLIWLKENVELLKDENRISVTLSNGGVLGAHKYLLERMRHYSADNMKWTQGNWEDLKGVYGVDIATAFRDGLVMSWRHYKPDFPSERNCHDRIPLAVIVGLSGLEIDSKENKNWANGLSEGDVELACRYAFYELNGFPAWFARLHKVFPDLVNDYIMKEIDWELGLVQEGKEKHYLIDKLSWGNENLWDSCAPLILERLEKEPASVKKLGYLLKIIQWSRTISDREIASLASKKCDEIENLDHLSYWFATWIGVEPEKAIQRFSEYLKKVKKDKTSLSLAMRVIVNLVGDEFTDFRARTAYRQPKYLKLLYLLMHKYIKVEEDIDRIGKGAYSPQLRDNAQNARESLFNVLTNIQGKESYIALVELAKKHPVKKHRPWMMRAARKCAEKDTDIKVWNYANIHRLIDSFKEKVSYQMNFWEKILGFGFGVTFIVVLLVIALFITDPTETQHATFKTILALSAAGIGGIFTGFIHVEGKINEFTIRAGGALALFVIVYFFPPEAISFMR
;
A
#
# COMPACT_ATOMS: atom_id res chain seq x y z
N MET A 1 25.13 -2.21 6.18
CA MET A 1 23.68 -2.03 6.40
C MET A 1 23.35 -0.95 7.42
N ASN A 2 23.95 -0.96 8.62
CA ASN A 2 23.71 0.06 9.64
C ASN A 2 24.00 1.50 9.15
N ASP A 3 25.08 1.72 8.41
CA ASP A 3 25.39 3.05 7.85
C ASP A 3 24.44 3.48 6.72
N ILE A 4 23.91 2.53 5.93
CA ILE A 4 22.90 2.79 4.89
C ILE A 4 21.61 3.29 5.53
N ASN A 5 21.18 2.62 6.60
CA ASN A 5 20.01 3.02 7.37
C ASN A 5 20.26 4.33 8.13
N ARG A 6 21.49 4.59 8.59
CA ARG A 6 21.82 5.82 9.32
C ARG A 6 21.83 7.05 8.42
N GLN A 7 22.39 6.93 7.22
CA GLN A 7 22.45 8.04 6.26
C GLN A 7 21.21 8.12 5.37
N ASP A 8 20.18 7.29 5.63
CA ASP A 8 18.96 7.16 4.83
C ASP A 8 19.23 6.99 3.33
N THR A 9 20.29 6.23 3.01
CA THR A 9 20.69 5.97 1.62
C THR A 9 20.01 4.72 1.05
N GLY A 10 19.18 4.04 1.86
CA GLY A 10 18.38 2.89 1.45
C GLY A 10 17.38 3.25 0.32
N VAL A 11 16.87 4.47 0.29
CA VAL A 11 16.02 4.97 -0.82
C VAL A 11 16.77 4.91 -2.17
N HIS A 12 18.10 5.11 -2.15
CA HIS A 12 18.94 4.96 -3.34
C HIS A 12 19.16 3.48 -3.73
N THR A 13 19.08 2.55 -2.79
CA THR A 13 19.22 1.10 -3.07
C THR A 13 17.95 0.45 -3.65
N ALA A 14 16.82 1.15 -3.65
CA ALA A 14 15.56 0.67 -4.25
C ALA A 14 15.66 0.47 -5.78
N ARG A 15 16.76 0.91 -6.41
CA ARG A 15 17.04 0.70 -7.82
C ARG A 15 18.43 0.07 -7.99
N PRO A 16 18.60 -0.86 -8.95
CA PRO A 16 19.89 -1.50 -9.22
C PRO A 16 21.03 -0.50 -9.37
N GLN A 17 20.81 0.60 -10.10
CA GLN A 17 21.84 1.61 -10.33
C GLN A 17 22.26 2.36 -9.06
N GLY A 18 21.31 2.71 -8.18
CA GLY A 18 21.66 3.42 -6.96
C GLY A 18 22.36 2.52 -5.93
N LEU A 19 22.07 1.21 -5.94
CA LEU A 19 22.88 0.23 -5.21
C LEU A 19 24.30 0.13 -5.78
N ILE A 20 24.46 0.09 -7.11
CA ILE A 20 25.78 0.08 -7.77
C ILE A 20 26.60 1.34 -7.44
N ASP A 21 25.95 2.51 -7.37
CA ASP A 21 26.62 3.76 -7.01
C ASP A 21 27.05 3.79 -5.54
N LEU A 22 26.22 3.23 -4.65
CA LEU A 22 26.52 3.13 -3.23
C LEU A 22 27.66 2.12 -2.95
N ILE A 23 27.64 0.95 -3.59
CA ILE A 23 28.71 -0.05 -3.49
C ILE A 23 30.04 0.56 -3.96
N TRP A 24 30.02 1.20 -5.13
CA TRP A 24 31.21 1.86 -5.67
C TRP A 24 31.76 2.94 -4.74
N TYR A 25 30.88 3.77 -4.14
CA TYR A 25 31.31 4.80 -3.20
C TYR A 25 31.97 4.17 -1.97
N TRP A 26 31.37 3.13 -1.43
CA TRP A 26 31.90 2.40 -0.27
C TRP A 26 33.25 1.73 -0.58
N GLU A 27 33.38 1.05 -1.72
CA GLU A 27 34.64 0.45 -2.17
C GLU A 27 35.77 1.48 -2.30
N LYS A 28 35.44 2.68 -2.80
CA LYS A 28 36.43 3.73 -3.04
C LYS A 28 36.83 4.52 -1.78
N TYR A 29 35.89 4.77 -0.88
CA TYR A 29 36.08 5.69 0.26
C TYR A 29 36.03 5.01 1.64
N GLY A 30 35.68 3.72 1.71
CA GLY A 30 35.55 2.96 2.96
C GLY A 30 34.37 3.38 3.85
N CYS A 31 33.50 4.27 3.37
CA CYS A 31 32.37 4.82 4.11
C CYS A 31 31.17 5.06 3.18
N ILE A 32 30.00 5.37 3.77
CA ILE A 32 28.85 5.89 3.03
C ILE A 32 28.87 7.42 3.13
N GLY A 33 28.87 8.10 1.99
CA GLY A 33 28.83 9.57 1.92
C GLY A 33 27.42 10.13 2.14
N SER A 34 27.34 11.44 2.41
CA SER A 34 26.07 12.14 2.63
C SER A 34 25.15 12.07 1.40
N PRO A 35 23.83 12.29 1.53
CA PRO A 35 22.93 12.34 0.38
C PRO A 35 23.39 13.31 -0.72
N LEU A 36 23.95 14.47 -0.35
CA LEU A 36 24.52 15.42 -1.32
C LEU A 36 25.78 14.86 -2.00
N GLU A 37 26.68 14.23 -1.25
CA GLU A 37 27.92 13.65 -1.78
C GLU A 37 27.63 12.50 -2.75
N LEU A 38 26.73 11.58 -2.37
CA LEU A 38 26.31 10.46 -3.19
C LEU A 38 25.62 10.94 -4.47
N MET A 39 24.73 11.93 -4.37
CA MET A 39 24.06 12.51 -5.55
C MET A 39 25.09 13.16 -6.50
N ARG A 40 26.01 13.97 -5.98
CA ARG A 40 27.06 14.61 -6.80
C ARG A 40 27.93 13.57 -7.50
N LYS A 41 28.39 12.54 -6.78
CA LYS A 41 29.25 11.48 -7.35
C LYS A 41 28.52 10.59 -8.33
N SER A 42 27.25 10.26 -8.06
CA SER A 42 26.40 9.52 -9.00
C SER A 42 26.21 10.28 -10.31
N VAL A 43 25.95 11.60 -10.26
CA VAL A 43 25.87 12.43 -11.46
C VAL A 43 27.22 12.46 -12.18
N GLU A 44 28.33 12.78 -11.49
CA GLU A 44 29.67 12.86 -12.08
C GLU A 44 30.09 11.58 -12.81
N ARG A 45 29.86 10.41 -12.20
CA ARG A 45 30.15 9.10 -12.80
C ARG A 45 29.32 8.86 -14.07
N ARG A 46 28.07 9.33 -14.08
CA ARG A 46 27.13 9.15 -15.19
C ARG A 46 27.26 10.21 -16.30
N LEU A 47 28.23 11.13 -16.21
CA LEU A 47 28.58 12.08 -17.28
C LEU A 47 29.44 11.45 -18.39
N VAL A 48 29.98 10.24 -18.18
CA VAL A 48 30.87 9.56 -19.13
C VAL A 48 30.13 8.39 -19.79
N GLU A 49 30.38 8.15 -21.07
CA GLU A 49 29.87 6.98 -21.80
C GLU A 49 30.36 5.65 -21.20
N ARG A 50 29.49 4.63 -21.14
CA ARG A 50 29.83 3.29 -20.61
C ARG A 50 30.80 2.52 -21.51
N ARG A 51 30.74 2.76 -22.82
CA ARG A 51 31.65 2.22 -23.84
C ARG A 51 31.76 3.31 -24.92
N PRO A 52 32.89 4.03 -25.05
CA PRO A 52 33.05 4.97 -26.15
C PRO A 52 32.96 4.18 -27.46
N ASN A 53 32.01 4.54 -28.32
CA ASN A 53 31.92 3.93 -29.64
C ASN A 53 33.08 4.49 -30.46
N THR A 54 34.01 3.64 -30.90
CA THR A 54 35.26 4.05 -31.57
C THR A 54 35.04 4.81 -32.89
N GLU A 55 33.81 4.80 -33.44
CA GLU A 55 33.46 5.43 -34.72
C GLU A 55 32.85 6.85 -34.59
N ILE A 56 32.44 7.30 -33.39
CA ILE A 56 31.87 8.64 -33.20
C ILE A 56 32.53 9.29 -31.97
N VAL A 57 33.73 9.85 -32.15
CA VAL A 57 34.39 10.68 -31.13
C VAL A 57 33.75 12.06 -31.14
N SER A 58 32.60 12.20 -30.48
CA SER A 58 32.01 13.50 -30.21
C SER A 58 32.83 14.21 -29.14
N ASN A 59 33.47 15.34 -29.51
CA ASN A 59 34.43 16.07 -28.69
C ASN A 59 33.74 17.02 -27.69
N ILE A 60 32.65 16.56 -27.05
CA ILE A 60 31.89 17.37 -26.08
C ILE A 60 32.54 17.32 -24.69
N SER A 61 32.83 18.48 -24.11
CA SER A 61 33.43 18.55 -22.77
C SER A 61 32.45 18.08 -21.69
N LYS A 62 32.97 17.48 -20.61
CA LYS A 62 32.17 17.07 -19.44
C LYS A 62 31.37 18.23 -18.85
N ASN A 63 31.93 19.44 -18.88
CA ASN A 63 31.25 20.66 -18.40
C ASN A 63 30.06 21.00 -19.28
N LYS A 64 30.22 20.98 -20.62
CA LYS A 64 29.13 21.24 -21.55
C LYS A 64 28.02 20.20 -21.38
N VAL A 65 28.34 18.91 -21.26
CA VAL A 65 27.37 17.84 -20.95
C VAL A 65 26.58 18.15 -19.67
N ARG A 66 27.27 18.54 -18.59
CA ARG A 66 26.61 18.87 -17.32
C ARG A 66 25.68 20.07 -17.46
N GLU A 67 26.07 21.11 -18.19
CA GLU A 67 25.21 22.27 -18.46
C GLU A 67 23.95 21.87 -19.26
N GLY A 68 24.11 21.00 -20.28
CA GLY A 68 22.98 20.44 -21.02
C GLY A 68 22.02 19.66 -20.12
N LEU A 69 22.55 18.77 -19.26
CA LEU A 69 21.74 17.99 -18.32
C LEU A 69 20.99 18.84 -17.29
N LYS A 70 21.62 19.90 -16.78
CA LYS A 70 20.99 20.87 -15.88
C LYS A 70 19.78 21.54 -16.55
N LEU A 71 19.94 21.97 -17.79
CA LEU A 71 18.87 22.61 -18.56
C LEU A 71 17.74 21.63 -18.92
N ILE A 72 18.08 20.40 -19.33
CA ILE A 72 17.11 19.31 -19.57
C ILE A 72 16.29 19.04 -18.31
N ALA A 73 16.95 18.91 -17.16
CA ALA A 73 16.27 18.68 -15.89
C ALA A 73 15.32 19.83 -15.53
N ALA A 74 15.78 21.07 -15.69
CA ALA A 74 14.96 22.26 -15.44
C ALA A 74 13.74 22.32 -16.36
N ALA A 75 13.91 21.99 -17.65
CA ALA A 75 12.81 21.89 -18.61
C ALA A 75 11.80 20.83 -18.19
N CYS A 76 12.26 19.62 -17.85
CA CYS A 76 11.39 18.54 -17.38
C CYS A 76 10.57 18.94 -16.14
N THR A 77 11.17 19.69 -15.21
CA THR A 77 10.48 20.17 -14.02
C THR A 77 9.46 21.27 -14.35
N LEU A 78 9.87 22.32 -15.07
CA LEU A 78 9.06 23.53 -15.29
C LEU A 78 7.97 23.35 -16.36
N MET A 79 8.20 22.49 -17.35
CA MET A 79 7.21 22.12 -18.37
C MET A 79 6.28 21.00 -17.90
N LYS A 80 6.51 20.43 -16.70
CA LYS A 80 5.78 19.26 -16.16
C LYS A 80 5.76 18.05 -17.11
N GLU A 81 6.81 17.89 -17.91
CA GLU A 81 6.99 16.77 -18.85
C GLU A 81 8.24 15.98 -18.45
N ALA A 82 8.07 14.72 -18.06
CA ALA A 82 9.18 13.89 -17.56
C ALA A 82 9.94 13.16 -18.66
N VAL A 83 9.34 13.07 -19.85
CA VAL A 83 9.84 12.30 -21.00
C VAL A 83 10.57 13.23 -21.97
N ILE A 84 11.68 12.77 -22.52
CA ILE A 84 12.51 13.50 -23.49
C ILE A 84 12.55 12.66 -24.77
N ALA A 85 12.11 13.23 -25.88
CA ALA A 85 12.07 12.53 -27.16
C ALA A 85 13.50 12.29 -27.67
N ILE A 86 13.77 11.06 -28.12
CA ILE A 86 14.98 10.74 -28.87
C ILE A 86 14.76 11.24 -30.30
N PRO A 87 15.68 12.05 -30.85
CA PRO A 87 15.53 12.53 -32.21
C PRO A 87 15.47 11.39 -33.23
N ASP A 88 14.64 11.56 -34.25
CA ASP A 88 14.53 10.68 -35.43
C ASP A 88 13.89 9.28 -35.17
N GLU A 89 13.23 9.07 -34.02
CA GLU A 89 12.34 7.91 -33.78
C GLU A 89 10.85 8.28 -34.08
N ASP A 90 10.06 7.31 -34.56
CA ASP A 90 8.67 7.52 -35.05
C ASP A 90 7.67 8.02 -33.97
N ASN A 91 8.04 7.99 -32.69
CA ASN A 91 7.22 8.43 -31.55
C ASN A 91 7.82 9.65 -30.84
N ASN A 92 7.60 10.85 -31.38
CA ASN A 92 8.02 12.13 -30.80
C ASN A 92 7.14 12.58 -29.60
N VAL A 93 7.05 11.75 -28.55
CA VAL A 93 6.32 12.09 -27.32
C VAL A 93 7.32 12.59 -26.26
N GLY A 94 7.19 13.85 -25.86
CA GLY A 94 7.97 14.46 -24.77
C GLY A 94 8.68 15.76 -25.16
N ILE A 95 9.67 16.16 -24.38
CA ILE A 95 10.50 17.35 -24.64
C ILE A 95 11.38 17.11 -25.86
N ASP A 96 11.27 18.01 -26.84
CA ASP A 96 12.10 18.07 -28.03
C ASP A 96 13.43 18.71 -27.69
N ILE A 97 14.47 17.88 -27.65
CA ILE A 97 15.81 18.29 -27.23
C ILE A 97 16.43 19.32 -28.19
N ARG A 98 16.10 19.26 -29.49
CA ARG A 98 16.64 20.19 -30.51
C ARG A 98 16.04 21.59 -30.34
N LYS A 99 14.78 21.69 -29.91
CA LYS A 99 14.15 22.97 -29.54
C LYS A 99 14.65 23.54 -28.21
N LEU A 100 14.94 22.66 -27.23
CA LEU A 100 15.45 23.08 -25.93
C LEU A 100 16.91 23.55 -26.01
N LEU A 101 17.75 22.80 -26.72
CA LEU A 101 19.18 23.10 -26.92
C LEU A 101 19.42 23.68 -28.31
N SER A 102 18.71 24.75 -28.67
CA SER A 102 18.73 25.34 -30.02
C SER A 102 20.11 25.79 -30.51
N ASN A 103 21.05 26.07 -29.59
CA ASN A 103 22.42 26.47 -29.91
C ASN A 103 23.42 25.30 -30.00
N TRP A 104 22.94 24.04 -29.94
CA TRP A 104 23.77 22.85 -29.94
C TRP A 104 23.67 22.11 -31.28
N LYS A 105 24.76 21.43 -31.67
CA LYS A 105 24.74 20.60 -32.89
C LYS A 105 23.89 19.34 -32.67
N PRO A 106 23.23 18.78 -33.71
CA PRO A 106 22.46 17.54 -33.58
C PRO A 106 23.23 16.38 -32.93
N ASP A 107 24.50 16.19 -33.31
CA ASP A 107 25.36 15.15 -32.73
C ASP A 107 25.65 15.38 -31.24
N GLU A 108 25.74 16.64 -30.80
CA GLU A 108 25.94 16.98 -29.38
C GLU A 108 24.69 16.66 -28.57
N CYS A 109 23.50 16.92 -29.12
CA CYS A 109 22.22 16.54 -28.50
C CYS A 109 22.12 15.02 -28.34
N ASN A 110 22.43 14.25 -29.39
CA ASN A 110 22.45 12.79 -29.35
C ASN A 110 23.48 12.26 -28.34
N THR A 111 24.67 12.88 -28.29
CA THR A 111 25.72 12.50 -27.33
C THR A 111 25.27 12.69 -25.88
N VAL A 112 24.55 13.78 -25.57
CA VAL A 112 24.01 13.98 -24.22
C VAL A 112 22.98 12.92 -23.89
N LEU A 113 22.03 12.63 -24.79
CA LEU A 113 21.01 11.60 -24.56
C LEU A 113 21.59 10.19 -24.40
N GLY A 114 22.76 9.91 -25.00
CA GLY A 114 23.50 8.65 -24.84
C GLY A 114 24.17 8.46 -23.47
N ARG A 115 24.10 9.43 -22.55
CA ARG A 115 24.73 9.32 -21.22
C ARG A 115 23.96 8.34 -20.31
N PRO A 116 24.65 7.53 -19.50
CA PRO A 116 24.01 6.54 -18.61
C PRO A 116 23.21 7.16 -17.45
N ILE A 117 23.08 8.49 -17.40
CA ILE A 117 22.23 9.20 -16.46
C ILE A 117 20.74 9.04 -16.79
N PHE A 118 20.41 8.77 -18.05
CA PHE A 118 19.05 8.50 -18.50
C PHE A 118 18.65 7.04 -18.23
N GLY A 119 17.39 6.84 -17.80
CA GLY A 119 16.79 5.50 -17.74
C GLY A 119 16.57 4.92 -19.14
N GLY A 120 16.53 3.59 -19.26
CA GLY A 120 16.44 2.88 -20.55
C GLY A 120 15.32 3.41 -21.47
N ALA A 121 15.62 3.48 -22.76
CA ALA A 121 14.69 3.97 -23.78
C ALA A 121 13.49 3.03 -23.91
N ILE A 122 12.29 3.56 -23.76
CA ILE A 122 11.04 2.82 -23.96
C ILE A 122 10.21 3.66 -24.95
N TYR A 123 9.93 3.12 -26.14
CA TYR A 123 9.10 3.75 -27.18
C TYR A 123 9.52 5.16 -27.62
N GLY A 124 10.73 5.41 -28.14
CA GLY A 124 11.00 6.75 -28.69
C GLY A 124 11.73 7.72 -27.76
N ALA A 125 11.91 7.38 -26.47
CA ALA A 125 12.14 8.40 -25.45
C ALA A 125 12.94 7.94 -24.22
N VAL A 126 13.58 8.91 -23.56
CA VAL A 126 14.35 8.73 -22.33
C VAL A 126 13.81 9.58 -21.18
N ARG A 127 14.24 9.26 -19.94
CA ARG A 127 13.84 10.02 -18.74
C ARG A 127 14.96 10.14 -17.73
N LEU A 128 14.97 11.25 -17.00
CA LEU A 128 15.76 11.39 -15.77
C LEU A 128 14.96 10.83 -14.60
N ASP A 129 15.64 10.16 -13.68
CA ASP A 129 15.00 9.83 -12.42
C ASP A 129 14.70 11.10 -11.60
N ARG A 130 13.55 11.11 -10.91
CA ARG A 130 13.06 12.30 -10.20
C ARG A 130 14.07 12.92 -9.22
N PRO A 131 14.78 12.16 -8.35
CA PRO A 131 15.78 12.75 -7.47
C PRO A 131 16.93 13.43 -8.22
N THR A 132 17.47 12.79 -9.26
CA THR A 132 18.53 13.38 -10.09
C THR A 132 18.03 14.63 -10.83
N ARG A 133 16.82 14.59 -11.38
CA ARG A 133 16.18 15.74 -12.03
C ARG A 133 16.04 16.91 -11.06
N ASP A 134 15.45 16.69 -9.89
CA ASP A 134 15.18 17.77 -8.94
C ASP A 134 16.49 18.41 -8.41
N PHE A 135 17.53 17.60 -8.20
CA PHE A 135 18.89 18.08 -7.86
C PHE A 135 19.52 18.92 -8.98
N LEU A 136 19.49 18.44 -10.22
CA LEU A 136 20.05 19.16 -11.37
C LEU A 136 19.31 20.46 -11.67
N THR A 137 17.97 20.48 -11.50
CA THR A 137 17.16 21.70 -11.59
C THR A 137 17.57 22.72 -10.52
N ALA A 138 17.84 22.27 -9.29
CA ALA A 138 18.32 23.15 -8.23
C ALA A 138 19.73 23.70 -8.51
N GLU A 139 20.64 22.87 -9.04
CA GLU A 139 21.94 23.36 -9.50
C GLU A 139 21.81 24.38 -10.63
N TRP A 140 20.88 24.17 -11.58
CA TRP A 140 20.61 25.11 -12.66
C TRP A 140 20.10 26.47 -12.16
N LEU A 141 19.14 26.47 -11.23
CA LEU A 141 18.62 27.71 -10.63
C LEU A 141 19.68 28.44 -9.80
N ASN A 142 20.54 27.69 -9.10
CA ASN A 142 21.68 28.27 -8.39
C ASN A 142 22.69 28.92 -9.36
N ASP A 143 22.98 28.27 -10.48
CA ASP A 143 23.83 28.86 -11.52
C ASP A 143 23.20 30.14 -12.09
N CYS A 144 21.88 30.16 -12.28
CA CYS A 144 21.15 31.36 -12.70
C CYS A 144 21.30 32.51 -11.67
N LEU A 145 21.15 32.23 -10.37
CA LEU A 145 21.37 33.21 -9.30
C LEU A 145 22.80 33.77 -9.34
N LYS A 146 23.81 32.88 -9.46
CA LYS A 146 25.22 33.27 -9.54
C LYS A 146 25.56 34.07 -10.79
N ARG A 147 24.86 33.83 -11.89
CA ARG A 147 25.00 34.55 -13.18
C ARG A 147 24.16 35.84 -13.24
N GLY A 148 23.51 36.24 -12.14
CA GLY A 148 22.84 37.54 -12.04
C GLY A 148 21.38 37.58 -12.54
N ALA A 149 20.73 36.41 -12.67
CA ALA A 149 19.30 36.34 -12.95
C ALA A 149 18.50 37.11 -11.88
N PRO A 150 17.38 37.76 -12.23
CA PRO A 150 16.57 38.48 -11.26
C PRO A 150 16.12 37.53 -10.14
N ARG A 151 16.64 37.72 -8.93
CA ARG A 151 16.33 36.85 -7.77
C ARG A 151 14.83 36.70 -7.56
N LYS A 152 14.06 37.77 -7.76
CA LYS A 152 12.60 37.77 -7.64
C LYS A 152 11.93 36.75 -8.58
N ASP A 153 12.44 36.56 -9.80
CA ASP A 153 11.85 35.63 -10.76
C ASP A 153 12.07 34.18 -10.32
N ILE A 154 13.26 33.88 -9.79
CA ILE A 154 13.57 32.56 -9.21
C ILE A 154 12.75 32.34 -7.94
N GLU A 155 12.66 33.35 -7.05
CA GLU A 155 11.85 33.28 -5.83
C GLU A 155 10.36 33.05 -6.11
N ASN A 156 9.80 33.61 -7.19
CA ASN A 156 8.40 33.44 -7.57
C ASN A 156 8.06 31.99 -7.99
N LEU A 157 9.06 31.17 -8.34
CA LEU A 157 8.89 29.73 -8.57
C LEU A 157 8.59 28.97 -7.27
N PHE A 158 8.96 29.52 -6.12
CA PHE A 158 8.90 28.83 -4.83
C PHE A 158 7.95 29.47 -3.83
N PHE A 159 7.87 30.81 -3.83
CA PHE A 159 7.20 31.59 -2.81
C PHE A 159 6.05 32.40 -3.42
N GLN A 160 4.81 32.01 -3.12
CA GLN A 160 3.63 32.72 -3.59
C GLN A 160 2.75 33.20 -2.42
N LYS A 161 1.89 34.18 -2.70
CA LYS A 161 0.89 34.67 -1.74
C LYS A 161 -0.51 34.41 -2.30
N THR A 162 -1.21 33.45 -1.71
CA THR A 162 -2.56 33.04 -2.12
C THR A 162 -3.51 33.17 -0.95
N TYR A 163 -4.69 33.76 -1.23
CA TYR A 163 -5.71 34.09 -0.23
C TYR A 163 -5.19 34.88 0.98
N GLY A 164 -4.15 35.70 0.78
CA GLY A 164 -3.52 36.50 1.84
C GLY A 164 -2.41 35.78 2.63
N VAL A 165 -2.18 34.49 2.41
CA VAL A 165 -1.17 33.68 3.10
C VAL A 165 0.02 33.41 2.19
N LYS A 166 1.24 33.54 2.73
CA LYS A 166 2.47 33.11 2.03
C LYS A 166 2.61 31.60 2.11
N VAL A 167 2.77 30.95 0.97
CA VAL A 167 2.82 29.49 0.83
C VAL A 167 3.97 29.07 -0.08
N LEU A 168 4.37 27.80 0.04
CA LEU A 168 5.35 27.17 -0.86
C LEU A 168 4.65 26.50 -2.04
N VAL A 169 5.19 26.66 -3.23
CA VAL A 169 4.68 26.01 -4.46
C VAL A 169 4.89 24.49 -4.38
N PRO A 170 3.83 23.66 -4.41
CA PRO A 170 3.92 22.22 -4.18
C PRO A 170 4.86 21.45 -5.12
N SER A 171 4.76 21.66 -6.44
CA SER A 171 5.61 20.93 -7.41
C SER A 171 7.10 21.24 -7.28
N MET A 172 7.45 22.40 -6.73
CA MET A 172 8.83 22.86 -6.61
C MET A 172 9.46 22.58 -5.24
N ARG A 173 8.73 21.99 -4.29
CA ARG A 173 9.22 21.71 -2.93
C ARG A 173 10.51 20.91 -2.92
N SER A 174 10.59 19.82 -3.70
CA SER A 174 11.79 18.98 -3.81
C SER A 174 13.01 19.74 -4.33
N VAL A 175 12.82 20.55 -5.39
CA VAL A 175 13.87 21.43 -5.95
C VAL A 175 14.29 22.49 -4.93
N LEU A 176 13.33 23.08 -4.22
CA LEU A 176 13.59 24.07 -3.18
C LEU A 176 14.48 23.49 -2.08
N SER A 177 14.20 22.27 -1.60
CA SER A 177 14.98 21.65 -0.54
C SER A 177 16.46 21.46 -0.92
N TRP A 178 16.76 21.16 -2.19
CA TRP A 178 18.13 21.16 -2.71
C TRP A 178 18.72 22.57 -2.83
N LEU A 179 17.97 23.52 -3.40
CA LEU A 179 18.42 24.89 -3.62
C LEU A 179 18.76 25.64 -2.31
N MET A 180 18.04 25.34 -1.23
CA MET A 180 18.30 25.88 0.12
C MET A 180 19.71 25.52 0.65
N ILE A 181 20.32 24.44 0.16
CA ILE A 181 21.70 24.09 0.50
C ILE A 181 22.67 25.08 -0.16
N PHE A 182 22.35 25.53 -1.38
CA PHE A 182 23.23 26.35 -2.21
C PHE A 182 23.06 27.86 -2.02
N ASP A 183 21.89 28.33 -1.58
CA ASP A 183 21.58 29.77 -1.43
C ASP A 183 20.99 30.10 -0.04
N GLU A 184 21.66 30.98 0.69
CA GLU A 184 21.31 31.33 2.07
C GLU A 184 20.02 32.17 2.18
N GLU A 185 19.77 33.10 1.25
CA GLU A 185 18.58 33.95 1.28
C GLU A 185 17.31 33.15 1.01
N ILE A 186 17.34 32.26 0.01
CA ILE A 186 16.26 31.31 -0.28
C ILE A 186 16.01 30.41 0.93
N ARG A 187 17.07 29.91 1.57
CA ARG A 187 16.95 29.13 2.81
C ARG A 187 16.26 29.91 3.92
N ALA A 188 16.70 31.14 4.20
CA ALA A 188 16.10 31.99 5.23
C ALA A 188 14.61 32.26 4.97
N LYS A 189 14.24 32.53 3.71
CA LYS A 189 12.86 32.78 3.30
C LYS A 189 11.98 31.52 3.37
N ALA A 190 12.49 30.38 2.91
CA ALA A 190 11.81 29.09 3.02
C ALA A 190 11.56 28.72 4.48
N CYS A 191 12.58 28.78 5.34
CA CYS A 191 12.45 28.48 6.77
C CYS A 191 11.48 29.41 7.51
N LYS A 192 11.32 30.67 7.05
CA LYS A 192 10.33 31.61 7.60
C LYS A 192 8.89 31.25 7.21
N ILE A 193 8.67 30.72 6.02
CA ILE A 193 7.35 30.31 5.54
C ILE A 193 6.98 28.94 6.11
N GLU A 194 7.83 27.95 5.94
CA GLU A 194 7.61 26.57 6.35
C GLU A 194 8.94 25.88 6.68
N PRO A 195 9.35 25.83 7.96
CA PRO A 195 10.64 25.25 8.35
C PRO A 195 10.74 23.74 8.12
N GLU A 196 9.61 23.03 7.99
CA GLU A 196 9.56 21.58 7.79
C GLU A 196 9.96 21.15 6.37
N ILE A 197 10.06 22.07 5.40
CA ILE A 197 10.47 21.79 4.01
C ILE A 197 11.81 21.07 3.88
N ILE A 198 12.67 21.18 4.90
CA ILE A 198 13.95 20.49 4.96
C ILE A 198 13.81 18.95 4.99
N PHE A 199 12.63 18.44 5.38
CA PHE A 199 12.38 17.01 5.50
C PHE A 199 11.90 16.37 4.19
N ASP A 200 11.50 17.18 3.21
CA ASP A 200 10.92 16.70 1.95
C ASP A 200 11.98 16.01 1.07
N SER A 201 13.09 16.68 0.78
CA SER A 201 14.18 16.19 -0.10
C SER A 201 15.50 16.89 0.22
N GLY A 202 16.61 16.48 -0.41
CA GLY A 202 17.92 17.08 -0.19
C GLY A 202 18.73 16.45 0.93
N ASP A 203 19.67 17.23 1.49
CA ASP A 203 20.59 16.82 2.54
C ASP A 203 20.52 17.82 3.73
N PRO A 204 19.70 17.54 4.75
CA PRO A 204 19.53 18.42 5.89
C PRO A 204 20.77 18.55 6.77
N THR A 205 21.72 17.60 6.69
CA THR A 205 22.97 17.65 7.46
C THR A 205 23.86 18.83 7.03
N GLN A 206 23.67 19.34 5.81
CA GLN A 206 24.43 20.45 5.25
C GLN A 206 23.99 21.82 5.77
N PHE A 207 22.87 21.90 6.52
CA PHE A 207 22.42 23.16 7.08
C PHE A 207 23.21 23.54 8.35
N PRO A 208 23.48 24.84 8.58
CA PRO A 208 24.11 25.32 9.81
C PRO A 208 23.34 24.88 11.07
N LEU A 209 24.08 24.62 12.16
CA LEU A 209 23.51 24.15 13.43
C LEU A 209 22.44 25.12 13.96
N GLU A 210 22.64 26.44 13.80
CA GLU A 210 21.69 27.46 14.24
C GLU A 210 20.33 27.35 13.51
N VAL A 211 20.37 26.99 12.22
CA VAL A 211 19.17 26.79 11.40
C VAL A 211 18.47 25.51 11.84
N ARG A 212 19.19 24.40 11.97
CA ARG A 212 18.64 23.13 12.44
C ARG A 212 18.04 23.25 13.85
N SER A 213 18.72 23.95 14.76
CA SER A 213 18.23 24.25 16.11
C SER A 213 16.89 24.99 16.11
N LYS A 214 16.76 26.06 15.31
CA LYS A 214 15.51 26.83 15.18
C LYS A 214 14.36 25.99 14.64
N ILE A 215 14.64 25.15 13.65
CA ILE A 215 13.65 24.25 13.04
C ILE A 215 13.18 23.22 14.06
N LEU A 216 14.09 22.56 14.77
CA LEU A 216 13.76 21.60 15.83
C LEU A 216 12.84 22.21 16.90
N LYS A 217 13.18 23.40 17.40
CA LYS A 217 12.35 24.15 18.37
C LYS A 217 10.96 24.47 17.82
N SER A 218 10.86 24.84 16.54
CA SER A 218 9.59 25.12 15.87
C SER A 218 8.72 23.86 15.75
N ILE A 219 9.31 22.72 15.40
CA ILE A 219 8.61 21.43 15.27
C ILE A 219 8.06 21.00 16.63
N CYS A 220 8.88 20.97 17.68
CA CYS A 220 8.41 20.62 19.03
C CYS A 220 7.28 21.55 19.49
N ARG A 221 7.37 22.86 19.19
CA ARG A 221 6.27 23.80 19.49
C ARG A 221 4.98 23.43 18.73
N LYS A 222 5.06 23.08 17.44
CA LYS A 222 3.89 22.68 16.65
C LYS A 222 3.28 21.36 17.13
N ILE A 223 4.11 20.39 17.52
CA ILE A 223 3.66 19.13 18.14
C ILE A 223 2.94 19.42 19.45
N SER A 224 3.48 20.30 20.30
CA SER A 224 2.84 20.64 21.57
C SER A 224 1.46 21.31 21.43
N LEU A 225 1.16 21.89 20.27
CA LEU A 225 -0.13 22.54 19.97
C LEU A 225 -1.13 21.57 19.31
N ASP A 226 -0.84 20.26 19.29
CA ASP A 226 -1.66 19.19 18.72
C ASP A 226 -2.00 19.39 17.23
N ALA A 227 -1.27 20.29 16.56
CA ALA A 227 -1.51 20.64 15.18
C ALA A 227 -0.99 19.55 14.23
N SER A 228 -0.07 18.68 14.66
CA SER A 228 0.86 17.92 13.80
C SER A 228 0.71 16.41 13.75
N GLN A 229 -0.37 15.83 14.30
CA GLN A 229 -0.52 14.37 14.45
C GLN A 229 -0.27 13.51 13.18
N ARG A 230 -0.20 14.09 11.97
CA ARG A 230 -0.01 13.36 10.71
C ARG A 230 1.10 13.86 9.78
N SER A 231 1.96 14.80 10.19
CA SER A 231 2.96 15.41 9.28
C SER A 231 4.42 15.18 9.67
N VAL A 232 4.70 14.84 10.93
CA VAL A 232 6.08 14.62 11.43
C VAL A 232 6.42 13.12 11.48
N THR A 233 5.51 12.27 10.98
CA THR A 233 5.58 10.81 11.08
C THR A 233 6.30 10.12 9.92
N ASP A 234 6.86 10.86 8.94
CA ASP A 234 7.79 10.23 8.00
C ASP A 234 9.13 10.03 8.71
N TYR A 235 9.29 8.84 9.29
CA TYR A 235 10.42 8.49 10.15
C TYR A 235 11.77 8.57 9.42
N ALA A 236 11.79 8.43 8.09
CA ALA A 236 12.99 8.54 7.26
C ALA A 236 13.58 9.96 7.29
N SER A 237 12.74 11.00 7.32
CA SER A 237 13.21 12.38 7.31
C SER A 237 13.93 12.80 8.60
N ILE A 238 13.70 12.11 9.72
CA ILE A 238 14.36 12.36 11.01
C ILE A 238 15.83 11.90 10.98
N GLU A 239 16.12 10.82 10.25
CA GLU A 239 17.47 10.27 10.10
C GLU A 239 18.39 11.25 9.37
N ARG A 240 17.87 11.93 8.35
CA ARG A 240 18.58 12.96 7.56
C ARG A 240 18.93 14.24 8.33
N PHE A 241 18.23 14.51 9.43
CA PHE A 241 18.30 15.78 10.16
C PHE A 241 19.16 15.72 11.41
N THR A 242 19.39 14.52 11.96
CA THR A 242 20.00 14.38 13.27
C THR A 242 21.50 14.15 13.22
N SER A 243 22.25 14.94 13.98
CA SER A 243 23.70 14.79 14.15
C SER A 243 24.14 15.07 15.60
N PRO A 244 25.32 14.57 16.02
CA PRO A 244 25.80 14.71 17.40
C PRO A 244 25.88 16.16 17.91
N ASP A 245 26.19 17.12 17.04
CA ASP A 245 26.26 18.56 17.38
C ASP A 245 24.94 19.16 17.89
N MET A 246 23.80 18.49 17.67
CA MET A 246 22.48 18.91 18.17
C MET A 246 22.21 18.54 19.64
N SER A 247 23.16 17.85 20.30
CA SER A 247 23.03 17.32 21.66
C SER A 247 22.47 18.32 22.68
N LYS A 248 23.00 19.56 22.67
CA LYS A 248 22.57 20.62 23.59
C LYS A 248 21.09 20.95 23.45
N ASP A 249 20.59 21.13 22.23
CA ASP A 249 19.20 21.50 21.98
C ASP A 249 18.24 20.35 22.27
N VAL A 250 18.61 19.13 21.92
CA VAL A 250 17.82 17.92 22.19
C VAL A 250 17.59 17.75 23.69
N LYS A 251 18.65 17.88 24.51
CA LYS A 251 18.53 17.81 25.98
C LYS A 251 17.63 18.89 26.56
N VAL A 252 17.78 20.14 26.11
CA VAL A 252 16.93 21.26 26.56
C VAL A 252 15.45 21.00 26.23
N LEU A 253 15.17 20.48 25.03
CA LEU A 253 13.81 20.20 24.59
C LEU A 253 13.19 19.00 25.29
N LEU A 254 13.96 17.94 25.56
CA LEU A 254 13.50 16.80 26.36
C LEU A 254 13.08 17.24 27.77
N LYS A 255 13.90 18.08 28.42
CA LYS A 255 13.56 18.64 29.73
C LYS A 255 12.30 19.52 29.67
N LYS A 256 12.19 20.37 28.65
CA LYS A 256 11.05 21.28 28.47
C LYS A 256 9.73 20.54 28.22
N TYR A 257 9.76 19.48 27.43
CA TYR A 257 8.57 18.76 26.97
C TYR A 257 8.41 17.38 27.62
N LYS A 258 8.98 17.17 28.82
CA LYS A 258 8.98 15.88 29.52
C LYS A 258 7.61 15.19 29.65
N ASN A 259 6.52 15.96 29.71
CA ASN A 259 5.15 15.44 29.85
C ASN A 259 4.44 15.23 28.50
N ASN A 260 5.06 15.60 27.37
CA ASN A 260 4.49 15.41 26.04
C ASN A 260 5.14 14.17 25.39
N THR A 261 4.43 13.04 25.46
CA THR A 261 4.93 11.73 25.04
C THR A 261 5.29 11.66 23.55
N GLU A 262 4.58 12.39 22.69
CA GLU A 262 4.88 12.47 21.25
C GLU A 262 6.22 13.17 21.01
N ILE A 263 6.47 14.31 21.68
CA ILE A 263 7.75 15.03 21.57
C ILE A 263 8.89 14.21 22.17
N VAL A 264 8.68 13.58 23.33
CA VAL A 264 9.70 12.72 23.95
C VAL A 264 10.05 11.56 23.01
N SER A 265 9.06 10.91 22.41
CA SER A 265 9.28 9.84 21.42
C SER A 265 10.04 10.34 20.19
N PHE A 266 9.66 11.51 19.67
CA PHE A 266 10.34 12.15 18.55
C PHE A 266 11.82 12.44 18.86
N LEU A 267 12.11 13.02 20.03
CA LEU A 267 13.47 13.34 20.46
C LEU A 267 14.29 12.08 20.82
N MET A 268 13.68 11.03 21.38
CA MET A 268 14.34 9.73 21.61
C MET A 268 14.75 9.07 20.30
N ARG A 269 13.91 9.17 19.26
CA ARG A 269 14.27 8.70 17.92
C ARG A 269 15.45 9.48 17.36
N MET A 270 15.50 10.81 17.56
CA MET A 270 16.67 11.60 17.19
C MET A 270 17.92 11.09 17.92
N ILE A 271 17.90 10.92 19.24
CA ILE A 271 19.08 10.42 19.98
C ILE A 271 19.56 9.08 19.45
N TRP A 272 18.63 8.14 19.25
CA TRP A 272 18.95 6.82 18.70
C TRP A 272 19.62 6.92 17.33
N ARG A 273 19.02 7.67 16.39
CA ARG A 273 19.50 7.74 15.00
C ARG A 273 20.76 8.60 14.85
N GLY A 274 20.83 9.70 15.60
CA GLY A 274 21.95 10.63 15.60
C GLY A 274 23.18 10.16 16.39
N LYS A 275 23.06 9.06 17.16
CA LYS A 275 24.06 8.59 18.13
C LYS A 275 24.53 9.72 19.06
N ILE A 276 23.57 10.42 19.68
CA ILE A 276 23.85 11.55 20.57
C ILE A 276 24.30 10.99 21.93
N ILE A 277 25.59 10.70 22.07
CA ILE A 277 26.18 10.05 23.25
C ILE A 277 25.98 10.91 24.51
N GLU A 278 26.06 12.24 24.41
CA GLU A 278 25.94 13.11 25.58
C GLU A 278 24.50 13.24 26.11
N ALA A 279 23.53 12.54 25.50
CA ALA A 279 22.15 12.36 25.99
C ALA A 279 21.94 10.98 26.64
N LEU A 280 23.01 10.23 26.92
CA LEU A 280 22.96 8.95 27.62
C LEU A 280 22.25 9.04 28.98
N PRO A 281 22.47 10.05 29.85
CA PRO A 281 21.78 10.13 31.14
C PRO A 281 20.25 10.21 30.99
N GLU A 282 19.76 11.08 30.10
CA GLU A 282 18.33 11.24 29.83
C GLU A 282 17.72 9.98 29.20
N THR A 283 18.46 9.34 28.29
CA THR A 283 18.05 8.09 27.63
C THR A 283 17.91 6.94 28.64
N LYS A 284 18.88 6.82 29.55
CA LYS A 284 18.89 5.80 30.60
C LYS A 284 17.71 5.94 31.55
N ILE A 285 17.41 7.17 32.01
CA ILE A 285 16.24 7.47 32.85
C ILE A 285 14.95 7.02 32.15
N LEU A 286 14.79 7.36 30.87
CA LEU A 286 13.59 7.02 30.10
C LEU A 286 13.44 5.50 29.84
N ALA A 287 14.55 4.80 29.60
CA ALA A 287 14.55 3.36 29.36
C ALA A 287 14.24 2.55 30.63
N LEU A 288 14.77 2.96 31.79
CA LEU A 288 14.63 2.25 33.07
C LEU A 288 13.26 2.48 33.72
N ASP A 289 12.71 3.70 33.66
CA ASP A 289 11.47 4.01 34.37
C ASP A 289 10.23 3.36 33.72
N SER A 290 9.57 2.50 34.51
CA SER A 290 8.38 1.74 34.13
C SER A 290 7.10 2.59 33.99
N GLN A 291 7.09 3.84 34.49
CA GLN A 291 5.96 4.75 34.40
C GLN A 291 5.92 5.53 33.08
N ASN A 292 6.98 5.50 32.29
CA ASN A 292 7.02 6.16 30.99
C ASN A 292 6.08 5.50 29.97
N GLU A 293 5.60 6.32 29.03
CA GLU A 293 4.78 5.85 27.91
C GLU A 293 5.54 4.79 27.09
N LYS A 294 4.81 3.74 26.68
CA LYS A 294 5.38 2.51 26.15
C LYS A 294 6.23 2.74 24.90
N TYR A 295 5.76 3.57 23.97
CA TYR A 295 6.45 3.82 22.71
C TYR A 295 7.73 4.65 22.91
N ALA A 296 7.68 5.71 23.72
CA ALA A 296 8.85 6.49 24.12
C ALA A 296 9.92 5.59 24.78
N ARG A 297 9.50 4.68 25.67
CA ARG A 297 10.39 3.75 26.36
C ARG A 297 11.03 2.74 25.40
N VAL A 298 10.31 2.19 24.42
CA VAL A 298 10.89 1.33 23.36
C VAL A 298 11.99 2.09 22.60
N LEU A 299 11.75 3.35 22.22
CA LEU A 299 12.75 4.15 21.52
C LEU A 299 13.97 4.43 22.40
N ALA A 300 13.78 4.69 23.69
CA ALA A 300 14.87 4.86 24.64
C ALA A 300 15.71 3.58 24.80
N ILE A 301 15.09 2.39 24.80
CA ILE A 301 15.81 1.10 24.84
C ILE A 301 16.68 0.92 23.60
N LYS A 302 16.14 1.23 22.41
CA LYS A 302 16.88 1.16 21.16
C LYS A 302 18.03 2.17 21.12
N ALA A 303 17.80 3.39 21.62
CA ALA A 303 18.82 4.41 21.80
C ALA A 303 19.93 3.92 22.75
N LEU A 304 19.56 3.39 23.92
CA LEU A 304 20.50 2.95 24.95
C LEU A 304 21.47 1.88 24.44
N LYS A 305 20.99 0.92 23.64
CA LYS A 305 21.87 -0.10 23.04
C LYS A 305 22.90 0.51 22.07
N GLU A 306 22.55 1.62 21.42
CA GLU A 306 23.40 2.27 20.42
C GLU A 306 24.43 3.23 21.03
N ILE A 307 24.06 3.97 22.10
CA ILE A 307 24.91 5.01 22.70
C ILE A 307 25.49 4.65 24.09
N GLY A 308 24.95 3.62 24.74
CA GLY A 308 25.35 3.19 26.08
C GLY A 308 26.43 2.11 26.07
N SER A 309 27.02 1.87 27.23
CA SER A 309 27.96 0.76 27.46
C SER A 309 27.24 -0.59 27.53
N LYS A 310 28.00 -1.70 27.53
CA LYS A 310 27.44 -3.04 27.77
C LYS A 310 26.84 -3.13 29.17
N GLU A 311 27.44 -2.45 30.13
CA GLU A 311 27.02 -2.35 31.52
C GLU A 311 25.69 -1.60 31.65
N ASP A 312 25.50 -0.49 30.92
CA ASP A 312 24.23 0.25 30.91
C ASP A 312 23.08 -0.61 30.37
N PHE A 313 23.33 -1.38 29.31
CA PHE A 313 22.32 -2.28 28.77
C PHE A 313 22.05 -3.47 29.71
N LYS A 314 23.09 -3.99 30.39
CA LYS A 314 22.94 -5.02 31.41
C LYS A 314 22.07 -4.53 32.58
N GLU A 315 22.25 -3.29 33.02
CA GLU A 315 21.40 -2.68 34.05
C GLU A 315 19.91 -2.64 33.64
N LEU A 316 19.62 -2.34 32.37
CA LEU A 316 18.26 -2.42 31.83
C LEU A 316 17.71 -3.85 31.90
N LEU A 317 18.51 -4.85 31.51
CA LEU A 317 18.12 -6.26 31.54
C LEU A 317 17.85 -6.74 32.98
N ASP A 318 18.69 -6.32 33.94
CA ASP A 318 18.55 -6.63 35.36
C ASP A 318 17.31 -5.94 35.95
N CYS A 319 17.09 -4.67 35.62
CA CYS A 319 15.88 -3.92 36.01
C CYS A 319 14.60 -4.60 35.51
N LEU A 320 14.57 -5.02 34.24
CA LEU A 320 13.42 -5.73 33.65
C LEU A 320 13.23 -7.14 34.23
N LYS A 321 14.31 -7.81 34.65
CA LYS A 321 14.27 -9.14 35.28
C LYS A 321 13.75 -9.06 36.72
N ASN A 322 14.13 -8.03 37.46
CA ASN A 322 13.87 -7.87 38.90
C ASN A 322 12.61 -7.07 39.23
N GLN A 323 11.96 -6.43 38.25
CA GLN A 323 10.69 -5.74 38.51
C GLN A 323 9.56 -6.72 38.93
N ASP A 324 8.73 -6.30 39.88
CA ASP A 324 7.57 -7.08 40.34
C ASP A 324 6.42 -7.14 39.32
N LYS A 325 6.33 -6.11 38.45
CA LYS A 325 5.26 -5.99 37.45
C LYS A 325 5.55 -6.88 36.22
N LYS A 326 4.52 -7.53 35.69
CA LYS A 326 4.61 -8.27 34.41
C LYS A 326 5.10 -7.37 33.28
N ILE A 327 5.97 -7.90 32.43
CA ILE A 327 6.61 -7.16 31.32
C ILE A 327 5.60 -6.91 30.19
N ASP A 328 5.51 -5.68 29.72
CA ASP A 328 4.69 -5.35 28.56
C ASP A 328 5.27 -5.95 27.26
N ARG A 329 4.41 -6.51 26.40
CA ARG A 329 4.83 -7.22 25.19
C ARG A 329 5.56 -6.31 24.19
N ARG A 330 5.21 -5.02 24.10
CA ARG A 330 5.89 -4.05 23.21
C ARG A 330 7.27 -3.69 23.73
N ILE A 331 7.42 -3.56 25.05
CA ILE A 331 8.73 -3.31 25.69
C ILE A 331 9.65 -4.50 25.45
N LEU A 332 9.16 -5.72 25.69
CA LEU A 332 9.93 -6.94 25.46
C LEU A 332 10.35 -7.08 23.99
N ALA A 333 9.43 -6.81 23.05
CA ALA A 333 9.75 -6.78 21.62
C ALA A 333 10.88 -5.79 21.30
N GLY A 334 10.81 -4.57 21.85
CA GLY A 334 11.83 -3.54 21.69
C GLY A 334 13.22 -3.94 22.19
N VAL A 335 13.31 -4.72 23.27
CA VAL A 335 14.58 -5.28 23.78
C VAL A 335 15.09 -6.39 22.86
N ILE A 336 14.24 -7.34 22.48
CA ILE A 336 14.60 -8.47 21.62
C ILE A 336 15.14 -8.01 20.26
N ASP A 337 14.55 -6.96 19.68
CA ASP A 337 14.99 -6.36 18.41
C ASP A 337 16.48 -5.97 18.41
N VAL A 338 17.02 -5.55 19.57
CA VAL A 338 18.38 -5.01 19.69
C VAL A 338 19.33 -5.93 20.46
N LEU A 339 18.83 -7.05 20.99
CA LEU A 339 19.61 -8.02 21.72
C LEU A 339 20.54 -8.79 20.76
N GLU A 340 21.76 -9.06 21.21
CA GLU A 340 22.69 -9.93 20.50
C GLU A 340 22.29 -11.39 20.68
N PRO A 341 22.26 -12.22 19.62
CA PRO A 341 21.79 -13.60 19.69
C PRO A 341 22.87 -14.53 20.27
N THR A 342 22.97 -14.57 21.60
CA THR A 342 23.89 -15.44 22.37
C THR A 342 23.14 -16.39 23.29
N GLN A 343 23.81 -17.39 23.86
CA GLN A 343 23.20 -18.31 24.84
C GLN A 343 22.60 -17.56 26.05
N ASN A 344 23.35 -16.63 26.64
CA ASN A 344 22.86 -15.80 27.76
C ASN A 344 21.61 -14.99 27.37
N SER A 345 21.55 -14.52 26.13
CA SER A 345 20.39 -13.79 25.60
C SER A 345 19.17 -14.70 25.44
N ILE A 346 19.36 -15.94 25.01
CA ILE A 346 18.27 -16.93 24.95
C ILE A 346 17.69 -17.13 26.35
N ASP A 347 18.55 -17.41 27.33
CA ASP A 347 18.10 -17.63 28.71
C ASP A 347 17.34 -16.43 29.26
N TRP A 348 17.86 -15.21 29.06
CA TRP A 348 17.19 -13.98 29.46
C TRP A 348 15.83 -13.78 28.76
N VAL A 349 15.75 -14.02 27.45
CA VAL A 349 14.49 -13.87 26.69
C VAL A 349 13.42 -14.81 27.23
N PHE A 350 13.76 -16.07 27.50
CA PHE A 350 12.79 -17.03 28.03
C PHE A 350 12.40 -16.75 29.49
N ASP A 351 13.32 -16.28 30.32
CA ASP A 351 13.01 -15.78 31.66
C ASP A 351 12.01 -14.60 31.60
N ALA A 352 12.23 -13.68 30.66
CA ALA A 352 11.36 -12.53 30.43
C ALA A 352 9.99 -12.94 29.86
N LEU A 353 9.94 -13.90 28.93
CA LEU A 353 8.70 -14.44 28.36
C LEU A 353 7.83 -15.10 29.43
N ALA A 354 8.41 -15.77 30.42
CA ALA A 354 7.64 -16.34 31.53
C ALA A 354 6.87 -15.25 32.33
N LYS A 355 7.46 -14.04 32.44
CA LYS A 355 6.90 -12.87 33.15
C LYS A 355 6.11 -11.91 32.25
N VAL A 356 5.95 -12.20 30.95
CA VAL A 356 5.27 -11.29 30.01
C VAL A 356 3.77 -11.23 30.27
N LYS A 357 3.17 -10.03 30.09
CA LYS A 357 1.72 -9.82 30.10
C LYS A 357 1.04 -10.67 29.02
N GLU A 358 -0.20 -11.06 29.27
CA GLU A 358 -1.01 -11.73 28.26
C GLU A 358 -1.30 -10.77 27.10
N LYS A 359 -1.49 -11.33 25.91
CA LYS A 359 -1.81 -10.55 24.71
C LYS A 359 -3.18 -9.90 24.89
N GLU A 360 -3.25 -8.58 24.79
CA GLU A 360 -4.54 -7.88 24.73
C GLU A 360 -5.27 -8.30 23.44
N LYS A 361 -6.58 -8.52 23.50
CA LYS A 361 -7.34 -8.90 22.30
C LYS A 361 -7.23 -7.76 21.29
N TYR A 362 -6.91 -8.12 20.04
CA TYR A 362 -6.90 -7.24 18.86
C TYR A 362 -5.80 -6.17 18.80
N THR A 363 -4.78 -6.27 19.65
CA THR A 363 -3.59 -5.41 19.58
C THR A 363 -2.49 -6.02 18.69
N THR A 364 -1.85 -5.18 17.88
CA THR A 364 -0.58 -5.49 17.21
C THR A 364 0.56 -5.04 18.13
N GLU A 365 1.28 -6.01 18.71
CA GLU A 365 2.29 -5.75 19.75
C GLU A 365 3.72 -6.16 19.34
N GLY A 366 3.90 -6.63 18.10
CA GLY A 366 5.22 -6.87 17.49
C GLY A 366 6.02 -8.06 18.04
N LEU A 367 5.77 -8.53 19.26
CA LEU A 367 6.61 -9.52 19.94
C LEU A 367 6.86 -10.81 19.14
N THR A 368 5.85 -11.37 18.49
CA THR A 368 6.02 -12.57 17.63
C THR A 368 6.98 -12.29 16.47
N TYR A 369 6.86 -11.13 15.83
CA TYR A 369 7.74 -10.72 14.74
C TYR A 369 9.18 -10.50 15.23
N SER A 370 9.37 -9.82 16.37
CA SER A 370 10.69 -9.62 16.98
C SER A 370 11.37 -10.95 17.33
N LEU A 371 10.62 -11.94 17.83
CA LEU A 371 11.17 -13.28 18.11
C LEU A 371 11.53 -14.05 16.84
N VAL A 372 10.71 -13.97 15.78
CA VAL A 372 11.05 -14.57 14.48
C VAL A 372 12.33 -13.93 13.93
N SER A 373 12.45 -12.60 13.99
CA SER A 373 13.67 -11.90 13.57
C SER A 373 14.89 -12.24 14.45
N PHE A 374 14.69 -12.47 15.75
CA PHE A 374 15.75 -12.96 16.63
C PHE A 374 16.21 -14.38 16.22
N VAL A 375 15.26 -15.27 15.90
CA VAL A 375 15.55 -16.61 15.39
C VAL A 375 16.30 -16.57 14.07
N GLU A 376 16.00 -15.64 13.16
CA GLU A 376 16.75 -15.46 11.91
C GLU A 376 18.22 -15.06 12.12
N ARG A 377 18.51 -14.31 13.20
CA ARG A 377 19.86 -13.87 13.55
C ARG A 377 20.65 -14.90 14.37
N LEU A 378 20.03 -15.95 14.89
CA LEU A 378 20.71 -16.98 15.69
C LEU A 378 21.68 -17.83 14.85
N ASP A 379 22.83 -18.18 15.44
CA ASP A 379 23.70 -19.22 14.90
C ASP A 379 22.99 -20.59 15.01
N LEU A 380 23.20 -21.47 14.03
CA LEU A 380 22.61 -22.81 14.02
C LEU A 380 22.99 -23.63 15.27
N LYS A 381 24.19 -23.42 15.82
CA LYS A 381 24.67 -24.10 17.04
C LYS A 381 23.84 -23.80 18.29
N LEU A 382 23.12 -22.67 18.31
CA LEU A 382 22.28 -22.26 19.43
C LEU A 382 20.80 -22.63 19.23
N MET A 383 20.45 -23.18 18.06
CA MET A 383 19.06 -23.40 17.66
C MET A 383 18.39 -24.48 18.52
N HIS A 384 19.09 -25.58 18.79
CA HIS A 384 18.58 -26.64 19.67
C HIS A 384 18.26 -26.11 21.07
N GLY A 385 19.16 -25.31 21.66
CA GLY A 385 18.94 -24.68 22.97
C GLY A 385 17.72 -23.74 22.95
N PHE A 386 17.50 -23.01 21.86
CA PHE A 386 16.30 -22.18 21.69
C PHE A 386 15.02 -23.01 21.58
N ILE A 387 15.02 -24.08 20.78
CA ILE A 387 13.87 -24.98 20.58
C ILE A 387 13.47 -25.65 21.89
N ASN A 388 14.44 -26.15 22.66
CA ASN A 388 14.18 -26.76 23.97
C ASN A 388 13.44 -25.79 24.91
N ARG A 389 13.91 -24.54 25.00
CA ARG A 389 13.24 -23.50 25.80
C ARG A 389 11.84 -23.15 25.28
N CYS A 390 11.60 -23.22 23.97
CA CYS A 390 10.26 -23.11 23.38
C CYS A 390 9.33 -24.22 23.87
N CYS A 391 9.76 -25.49 23.82
CA CYS A 391 8.97 -26.62 24.32
C CYS A 391 8.57 -26.42 25.78
N LEU A 392 9.51 -26.04 26.65
CA LEU A 392 9.24 -25.81 28.08
C LEU A 392 8.13 -24.78 28.36
N LEU A 393 7.94 -23.77 27.49
CA LEU A 393 6.83 -22.83 27.63
C LEU A 393 5.55 -23.33 26.95
N LEU A 394 5.66 -24.00 25.81
CA LEU A 394 4.54 -24.61 25.11
C LEU A 394 3.89 -25.73 25.94
N ASP A 395 4.63 -26.35 26.86
CA ASP A 395 4.15 -27.45 27.71
C ASP A 395 3.60 -26.98 29.06
N LYS A 396 3.40 -25.67 29.23
CA LYS A 396 2.76 -25.13 30.44
C LYS A 396 1.24 -25.19 30.39
N LYS A 397 0.65 -25.90 31.36
CA LYS A 397 -0.80 -25.88 31.64
C LYS A 397 -1.32 -24.44 31.89
N PRO A 398 -2.60 -24.14 31.56
CA PRO A 398 -3.59 -25.02 30.94
C PRO A 398 -3.36 -25.18 29.43
N PHE A 399 -3.70 -26.36 28.90
CA PHE A 399 -3.56 -26.68 27.48
C PHE A 399 -4.81 -26.32 26.66
N ILE A 400 -4.60 -26.14 25.36
CA ILE A 400 -5.66 -26.07 24.34
C ILE A 400 -6.07 -27.51 24.04
N GLN A 401 -7.17 -28.00 24.63
CA GLN A 401 -7.60 -29.39 24.38
C GLN A 401 -8.25 -29.54 23.00
N LYS A 402 -7.51 -30.11 22.05
CA LYS A 402 -7.99 -30.66 20.78
C LYS A 402 -7.21 -31.93 20.46
N ARG A 403 -7.91 -33.07 20.35
CA ARG A 403 -7.37 -34.36 19.84
C ARG A 403 -5.96 -34.74 20.36
N GLY A 404 -5.73 -34.68 21.67
CA GLY A 404 -4.47 -35.15 22.27
C GLY A 404 -3.23 -34.27 22.08
N CYS A 405 -3.33 -33.09 21.46
CA CYS A 405 -2.20 -32.17 21.33
C CYS A 405 -2.17 -31.15 22.49
N GLU A 406 -1.20 -31.29 23.40
CA GLU A 406 -1.02 -30.39 24.54
C GLU A 406 -0.17 -29.17 24.18
N VAL A 407 -0.83 -28.06 23.81
CA VAL A 407 -0.18 -26.76 23.62
C VAL A 407 -0.72 -25.76 24.62
N SER A 408 0.17 -25.04 25.31
CA SER A 408 -0.17 -24.04 26.31
C SER A 408 -1.13 -22.99 25.75
N LYS A 409 -2.25 -22.78 26.43
CA LYS A 409 -3.21 -21.72 26.10
C LYS A 409 -2.57 -20.33 26.18
N ARG A 410 -1.59 -20.14 27.07
CA ARG A 410 -0.89 -18.86 27.26
C ARG A 410 0.26 -18.66 26.25
N PHE A 411 0.99 -19.72 25.94
CA PHE A 411 2.23 -19.63 25.14
C PHE A 411 2.12 -20.18 23.72
N GLY A 412 0.97 -20.71 23.29
CA GLY A 412 0.78 -21.32 21.96
C GLY A 412 1.12 -20.42 20.78
N TRP A 413 1.14 -19.09 20.97
CA TRP A 413 1.59 -18.13 19.95
C TRP A 413 3.11 -18.24 19.63
N LEU A 414 3.92 -18.84 20.50
CA LEU A 414 5.34 -19.15 20.27
C LEU A 414 5.55 -20.23 19.20
N ILE A 415 4.49 -20.95 18.81
CA ILE A 415 4.60 -21.97 17.76
C ILE A 415 5.12 -21.40 16.43
N ASN A 416 4.85 -20.11 16.15
CA ASN A 416 5.37 -19.43 14.96
C ASN A 416 6.91 -19.28 14.99
N CYS A 417 7.49 -18.88 16.13
CA CYS A 417 8.94 -18.73 16.23
C CYS A 417 9.65 -20.07 16.34
N ALA A 418 9.05 -21.05 17.02
CA ALA A 418 9.54 -22.43 17.04
C ALA A 418 9.52 -23.03 15.62
N GLY A 419 8.43 -22.83 14.87
CA GLY A 419 8.34 -23.26 13.47
C GLY A 419 9.40 -22.61 12.57
N LYS A 420 9.73 -21.32 12.78
CA LYS A 420 10.85 -20.68 12.06
C LYS A 420 12.20 -21.31 12.38
N ALA A 421 12.45 -21.68 13.64
CA ALA A 421 13.67 -22.35 14.05
C ALA A 421 13.79 -23.73 13.36
N ILE A 422 12.71 -24.50 13.34
CA ILE A 422 12.62 -25.79 12.65
C ILE A 422 12.83 -25.64 11.14
N GLU A 423 12.16 -24.68 10.50
CA GLU A 423 12.35 -24.39 9.07
C GLU A 423 13.83 -24.16 8.74
N ARG A 424 14.54 -23.36 9.55
CA ARG A 424 15.98 -23.10 9.34
C ARG A 424 16.82 -24.38 9.45
N LEU A 425 16.50 -25.29 10.36
CA LEU A 425 17.22 -26.57 10.50
C LEU A 425 16.92 -27.53 9.33
N LEU A 426 15.66 -27.61 8.91
CA LEU A 426 15.22 -28.47 7.81
C LEU A 426 15.83 -28.04 6.46
N LEU A 427 15.88 -26.74 6.18
CA LEU A 427 16.44 -26.20 4.93
C LEU A 427 17.91 -26.56 4.72
N VAL A 428 18.67 -26.79 5.79
CA VAL A 428 20.09 -27.18 5.73
C VAL A 428 20.33 -28.64 6.15
N ARG A 429 19.26 -29.43 6.34
CA ARG A 429 19.30 -30.82 6.84
C ARG A 429 20.17 -31.00 8.10
N HIS A 430 20.03 -30.08 9.06
CA HIS A 430 20.83 -30.13 10.29
C HIS A 430 20.34 -31.23 11.24
N LYS A 431 21.26 -31.99 11.84
CA LYS A 431 20.94 -33.10 12.77
C LYS A 431 20.02 -32.72 13.94
N ASP A 432 20.07 -31.46 14.39
CA ASP A 432 19.22 -30.98 15.49
C ASP A 432 17.72 -30.99 15.14
N ALA A 433 17.35 -31.06 13.85
CA ALA A 433 15.96 -31.24 13.43
C ALA A 433 15.38 -32.61 13.84
N LEU A 434 16.26 -33.60 14.05
CA LEU A 434 15.90 -34.97 14.45
C LEU A 434 15.82 -35.14 15.98
N MET A 435 16.17 -34.11 16.75
CA MET A 435 16.12 -34.18 18.21
C MET A 435 14.66 -34.25 18.71
N PRO A 436 14.39 -34.90 19.85
CA PRO A 436 13.03 -35.10 20.36
C PRO A 436 12.21 -33.82 20.48
N GLU A 437 12.83 -32.72 20.93
CA GLU A 437 12.18 -31.40 21.06
C GLU A 437 11.79 -30.83 19.71
N SER A 438 12.62 -31.03 18.67
CA SER A 438 12.33 -30.57 17.32
C SER A 438 11.14 -31.32 16.71
N LEU A 439 11.11 -32.65 16.88
CA LEU A 439 10.02 -33.52 16.42
C LEU A 439 8.71 -33.22 17.15
N ASP A 440 8.77 -32.93 18.45
CA ASP A 440 7.63 -32.49 19.25
C ASP A 440 7.03 -31.16 18.75
N ILE A 441 7.87 -30.18 18.38
CA ILE A 441 7.38 -28.95 17.73
C ILE A 441 6.72 -29.24 16.38
N ILE A 442 7.29 -30.14 15.55
CA ILE A 442 6.69 -30.52 14.27
C ILE A 442 5.31 -31.16 14.47
N TYR A 443 5.19 -32.07 15.43
CA TYR A 443 3.92 -32.70 15.81
C TYR A 443 2.88 -31.69 16.30
N LYS A 444 3.30 -30.71 17.13
CA LYS A 444 2.42 -29.63 17.57
C LYS A 444 1.99 -28.76 16.40
N ILE A 445 2.88 -28.45 15.46
CA ILE A 445 2.58 -27.64 14.28
C ILE A 445 1.52 -28.33 13.42
N SER A 446 1.69 -29.61 13.06
CA SER A 446 0.76 -30.35 12.22
C SER A 446 -0.66 -30.36 12.81
N SER A 447 -0.76 -30.60 14.12
CA SER A 447 -2.03 -30.62 14.87
C SER A 447 -2.69 -29.23 14.96
N PHE A 448 -1.89 -28.16 15.01
CA PHE A 448 -2.37 -26.78 15.20
C PHE A 448 -2.79 -26.08 13.89
N THR A 449 -2.29 -26.51 12.72
CA THR A 449 -2.51 -25.85 11.41
C THR A 449 -3.94 -25.84 10.87
N LYS A 450 -4.87 -26.59 11.46
CA LYS A 450 -6.31 -26.51 11.10
C LYS A 450 -6.97 -25.17 11.50
N TYR A 451 -6.23 -24.22 12.08
CA TYR A 451 -6.70 -22.87 12.44
C TYR A 451 -5.68 -21.74 12.13
N GLU A 452 -6.10 -20.80 11.28
CA GLU A 452 -5.71 -19.37 11.11
C GLU A 452 -4.27 -18.87 11.43
N TYR A 453 -3.19 -19.47 10.90
CA TYR A 453 -1.89 -18.77 10.82
C TYR A 453 -1.18 -18.95 9.46
N PHE A 454 -1.10 -17.86 8.69
CA PHE A 454 -0.66 -17.83 7.30
C PHE A 454 0.80 -18.25 7.05
N GLN A 455 1.72 -17.99 7.99
CA GLN A 455 3.16 -18.24 7.78
C GLN A 455 3.56 -19.73 7.91
N ILE A 456 2.89 -20.49 8.78
CA ILE A 456 3.16 -21.91 9.05
C ILE A 456 2.71 -22.81 7.89
N ARG A 457 1.70 -22.38 7.12
CA ARG A 457 1.16 -23.12 5.97
C ARG A 457 2.22 -23.38 4.89
N SER A 458 3.28 -22.58 4.82
CA SER A 458 4.37 -22.81 3.87
C SER A 458 5.28 -23.98 4.29
N LEU A 459 5.58 -24.10 5.59
CA LEU A 459 6.39 -25.17 6.15
C LEU A 459 5.67 -26.51 6.06
N THR A 460 4.39 -26.56 6.47
CA THR A 460 3.62 -27.83 6.44
C THR A 460 3.38 -28.36 5.03
N LYS A 461 3.31 -27.48 4.02
CA LYS A 461 3.22 -27.92 2.62
C LYS A 461 4.51 -28.55 2.10
N LYS A 462 5.66 -28.07 2.55
CA LYS A 462 6.98 -28.54 2.11
C LYS A 462 7.50 -29.73 2.92
N LEU A 463 6.97 -29.94 4.12
CA LEU A 463 7.45 -30.99 5.02
C LEU A 463 7.37 -32.41 4.42
N PRO A 464 6.29 -32.82 3.71
CA PRO A 464 6.25 -34.12 3.05
C PRO A 464 7.36 -34.28 2.01
N GLU A 465 7.57 -33.29 1.15
CA GLU A 465 8.65 -33.30 0.14
C GLU A 465 10.04 -33.41 0.80
N ILE A 466 10.27 -32.69 1.91
CA ILE A 466 11.54 -32.76 2.64
C ILE A 466 11.72 -34.13 3.31
N ALA A 467 10.66 -34.73 3.85
CA ALA A 467 10.69 -36.04 4.49
C ALA A 467 10.97 -37.15 3.46
N ASP A 468 10.29 -37.11 2.30
CA ASP A 468 10.52 -38.06 1.20
C ASP A 468 11.99 -38.03 0.74
N ASP A 469 12.61 -36.85 0.65
CA ASP A 469 14.01 -36.68 0.25
C ASP A 469 15.04 -36.85 1.40
N TRP A 470 14.59 -37.12 2.64
CA TRP A 470 15.44 -37.25 3.82
C TRP A 470 14.96 -38.39 4.75
N SER A 471 15.40 -39.61 4.44
CA SER A 471 15.09 -40.85 5.18
C SER A 471 15.15 -40.70 6.71
N ASP A 472 16.24 -40.17 7.28
CA ASP A 472 16.35 -40.04 8.74
C ASP A 472 15.21 -39.21 9.37
N LEU A 473 14.78 -38.15 8.68
CA LEU A 473 13.64 -37.33 9.12
C LEU A 473 12.32 -38.09 8.97
N ASN A 474 12.12 -38.79 7.86
CA ASN A 474 10.92 -39.60 7.61
C ASN A 474 10.71 -40.64 8.71
N PHE A 475 11.76 -41.40 9.05
CA PHE A 475 11.74 -42.37 10.15
C PHE A 475 11.53 -41.68 11.51
N ALA A 476 12.21 -40.56 11.77
CA ALA A 476 12.04 -39.83 13.03
C ALA A 476 10.61 -39.31 13.23
N LEU A 477 9.95 -38.82 12.16
CA LEU A 477 8.56 -38.39 12.19
C LEU A 477 7.59 -39.56 12.41
N PHE A 478 7.80 -40.68 11.73
CA PHE A 478 6.99 -41.89 11.92
C PHE A 478 7.04 -42.38 13.38
N TRP A 479 8.23 -42.51 13.95
CA TRP A 479 8.37 -42.97 15.33
C TRP A 479 7.85 -41.96 16.35
N LYS A 480 7.96 -40.66 16.06
CA LYS A 480 7.31 -39.64 16.88
C LYS A 480 5.80 -39.77 16.86
N ASP A 481 5.21 -40.06 15.70
CA ASP A 481 3.78 -40.28 15.54
C ASP A 481 3.29 -41.50 16.32
N VAL A 482 4.06 -42.60 16.31
CA VAL A 482 3.80 -43.80 17.13
C VAL A 482 3.80 -43.46 18.63
N GLU A 483 4.82 -42.73 19.09
CA GLU A 483 4.95 -42.31 20.49
C GLU A 483 3.74 -41.48 20.96
N GLU A 484 3.35 -40.47 20.18
CA GLU A 484 2.24 -39.57 20.52
C GLU A 484 0.87 -40.25 20.39
N THR A 485 0.69 -41.12 19.39
CA THR A 485 -0.50 -41.97 19.28
C THR A 485 -0.64 -42.81 20.55
N ARG A 486 0.41 -43.48 21.01
CA ARG A 486 0.40 -44.29 22.23
C ARG A 486 0.04 -43.47 23.49
N LYS A 487 0.55 -42.25 23.64
CA LYS A 487 0.19 -41.35 24.75
C LYS A 487 -1.29 -40.98 24.75
N ASN A 488 -1.91 -40.84 23.58
CA ASN A 488 -3.30 -40.41 23.46
C ASN A 488 -4.33 -41.51 23.78
N PHE A 489 -3.95 -42.79 23.69
CA PHE A 489 -4.82 -43.94 23.95
C PHE A 489 -4.64 -44.57 25.35
N SER A 490 -3.76 -44.03 26.20
CA SER A 490 -3.37 -44.65 27.48
C SER A 490 -4.46 -44.70 28.58
N ASN A 491 -5.71 -44.33 28.29
CA ASN A 491 -6.82 -44.33 29.26
C ASN A 491 -7.80 -45.52 29.09
N ASP A 492 -7.70 -46.30 28.01
CA ASP A 492 -8.48 -47.52 27.83
C ASP A 492 -7.60 -48.75 28.16
N LEU A 493 -8.10 -49.63 29.04
CA LEU A 493 -7.37 -50.71 29.70
C LEU A 493 -6.82 -51.83 28.78
N ASP A 494 -6.94 -51.74 27.45
CA ASP A 494 -6.62 -52.86 26.53
C ASP A 494 -5.97 -52.47 25.18
N ASP A 495 -5.38 -51.27 25.04
CA ASP A 495 -4.96 -50.74 23.73
C ASP A 495 -3.43 -50.62 23.53
N ARG A 496 -2.74 -51.76 23.34
CA ARG A 496 -1.36 -51.78 22.80
C ARG A 496 -1.36 -51.23 21.36
N ILE A 497 -0.47 -50.28 21.05
CA ILE A 497 -0.25 -49.80 19.68
C ILE A 497 0.78 -50.70 19.00
N THR A 498 0.29 -51.73 18.31
CA THR A 498 1.08 -52.76 17.62
C THR A 498 0.92 -52.75 16.10
N ASP A 499 0.00 -51.95 15.56
CA ASP A 499 -0.30 -51.83 14.13
C ASP A 499 -0.08 -50.39 13.66
N PHE A 500 0.77 -50.22 12.65
CA PHE A 500 1.07 -48.91 12.05
C PHE A 500 -0.20 -48.23 11.47
N SER A 501 -1.24 -48.99 11.09
CA SER A 501 -2.49 -48.44 10.56
C SER A 501 -3.26 -47.62 11.59
N ARG A 502 -3.02 -47.87 12.88
CA ARG A 502 -3.59 -47.12 14.01
C ARG A 502 -2.88 -45.78 14.27
N VAL A 503 -1.78 -45.49 13.57
CA VAL A 503 -0.96 -44.28 13.71
C VAL A 503 -1.45 -43.21 12.73
N TYR A 504 -1.92 -42.06 13.24
CA TYR A 504 -2.64 -41.06 12.41
C TYR A 504 -2.27 -39.59 12.66
N GLY A 505 -1.44 -39.25 13.64
CA GLY A 505 -1.17 -37.86 14.02
C GLY A 505 -0.38 -37.08 12.96
N LEU A 506 0.51 -37.76 12.23
CA LEU A 506 1.38 -37.22 11.17
C LEU A 506 1.27 -37.98 9.85
N ARG A 507 0.21 -38.76 9.61
CA ARG A 507 0.07 -39.66 8.45
C ARG A 507 0.30 -39.01 7.07
N GLU A 508 0.06 -37.71 6.95
CA GLU A 508 0.27 -36.94 5.71
C GLU A 508 1.73 -36.48 5.51
N TYR A 509 2.64 -36.74 6.46
CA TYR A 509 4.00 -36.20 6.51
C TYR A 509 5.11 -37.25 6.51
N TRP A 510 4.76 -38.54 6.46
CA TRP A 510 5.70 -39.65 6.30
C TRP A 510 5.15 -40.64 5.27
N ASN A 511 6.04 -41.21 4.47
CA ASN A 511 5.69 -42.16 3.42
C ASN A 511 6.82 -43.18 3.25
N PHE A 512 6.50 -44.46 3.02
CA PHE A 512 7.52 -45.51 2.94
C PHE A 512 7.38 -46.29 1.64
N GLY A 513 8.50 -46.43 0.92
CA GLY A 513 8.59 -47.17 -0.33
C GLY A 513 9.32 -48.50 -0.20
N LEU A 514 9.61 -49.14 -1.34
CA LEU A 514 10.37 -50.38 -1.39
C LEU A 514 11.83 -50.17 -0.94
N GLU A 515 12.37 -48.98 -1.22
CA GLU A 515 13.69 -48.49 -0.85
C GLU A 515 13.95 -48.46 0.66
N ASP A 516 12.89 -48.31 1.47
CA ASP A 516 12.99 -48.22 2.94
C ASP A 516 12.96 -49.59 3.62
N PHE A 517 12.69 -50.67 2.88
CA PHE A 517 12.45 -51.99 3.44
C PHE A 517 13.60 -52.50 4.32
N GLU A 518 14.86 -52.32 3.88
CA GLU A 518 16.05 -52.71 4.67
C GLU A 518 16.18 -51.90 5.97
N ASN A 519 15.82 -50.62 5.96
CA ASN A 519 15.84 -49.79 7.15
C ASN A 519 14.73 -50.20 8.13
N ILE A 520 13.53 -50.50 7.65
CA ILE A 520 12.41 -50.97 8.49
C ILE A 520 12.75 -52.35 9.08
N LYS A 521 13.39 -53.23 8.31
CA LYS A 521 13.94 -54.49 8.81
C LYS A 521 14.90 -54.28 9.98
N ASN A 522 15.82 -53.33 9.86
CA ASN A 522 16.70 -52.95 10.96
C ASN A 522 15.93 -52.46 12.19
N GLU A 523 14.82 -51.73 12.02
CA GLU A 523 13.96 -51.31 13.14
C GLU A 523 13.30 -52.51 13.85
N ILE A 524 12.80 -53.51 13.12
CA ILE A 524 12.21 -54.74 13.71
C ILE A 524 13.26 -55.49 14.55
N ILE A 525 14.51 -55.55 14.07
CA ILE A 525 15.60 -56.24 14.76
C ILE A 525 16.04 -55.47 16.01
N ASN A 526 16.29 -54.16 15.85
CA ASN A 526 17.06 -53.39 16.84
C ASN A 526 16.21 -52.64 17.87
N ARG A 527 14.90 -52.43 17.65
CA ARG A 527 14.04 -51.75 18.63
C ARG A 527 14.00 -52.52 19.95
N SER A 528 14.00 -51.81 21.08
CA SER A 528 13.94 -52.43 22.41
C SER A 528 12.53 -52.80 22.85
N PHE A 529 11.51 -52.05 22.39
CA PHE A 529 10.12 -52.26 22.76
C PHE A 529 9.41 -53.18 21.77
N LEU A 530 8.79 -54.27 22.27
CA LEU A 530 8.15 -55.28 21.42
C LEU A 530 7.01 -54.71 20.57
N ASP A 531 6.21 -53.78 21.12
CA ASP A 531 5.14 -53.14 20.35
C ASP A 531 5.68 -52.33 19.18
N ASP A 532 6.84 -51.67 19.33
CA ASP A 532 7.49 -50.96 18.23
C ASP A 532 7.96 -51.96 17.16
N LYS A 533 8.48 -53.13 17.55
CA LYS A 533 8.80 -54.20 16.59
C LYS A 533 7.57 -54.68 15.81
N LEU A 534 6.43 -54.82 16.49
CA LEU A 534 5.16 -55.21 15.87
C LEU A 534 4.66 -54.12 14.90
N VAL A 535 4.78 -52.83 15.27
CA VAL A 535 4.46 -51.70 14.40
C VAL A 535 5.37 -51.68 13.16
N ALA A 536 6.68 -51.86 13.33
CA ALA A 536 7.61 -51.94 12.21
C ALA A 536 7.33 -53.15 11.30
N LEU A 537 6.96 -54.29 11.88
CA LEU A 537 6.60 -55.50 11.14
C LEU A 537 5.32 -55.31 10.31
N THR A 538 4.31 -54.64 10.84
CA THR A 538 3.06 -54.35 10.10
C THR A 538 3.30 -53.37 8.95
N LEU A 539 4.18 -52.38 9.12
CA LEU A 539 4.62 -51.49 8.06
C LEU A 539 5.42 -52.24 6.96
N ALA A 540 6.39 -53.07 7.35
CA ALA A 540 7.17 -53.89 6.41
C ALA A 540 6.28 -54.84 5.60
N PHE A 541 5.25 -55.41 6.25
CA PHE A 541 4.26 -56.25 5.60
C PHE A 541 3.39 -55.48 4.59
N GLN A 542 3.02 -54.22 4.89
CA GLN A 542 2.32 -53.37 3.92
C GLN A 542 3.17 -53.16 2.67
N ILE A 543 4.46 -52.81 2.82
CA ILE A 543 5.38 -52.63 1.69
C ILE A 543 5.49 -53.91 0.86
N TYR A 544 5.59 -55.07 1.51
CA TYR A 544 5.55 -56.38 0.84
C TYR A 544 4.25 -56.58 0.03
N VAL A 545 3.08 -56.21 0.57
CA VAL A 545 1.79 -56.35 -0.11
C VAL A 545 1.65 -55.37 -1.28
N GLU A 546 2.01 -54.11 -1.11
CA GLU A 546 1.90 -53.05 -2.12
C GLU A 546 2.83 -53.28 -3.31
N ASN A 547 3.96 -53.95 -3.10
CA ASN A 547 4.91 -54.33 -4.14
C ASN A 547 4.62 -55.70 -4.78
N ASN A 548 3.35 -56.14 -4.80
CA ASN A 548 2.90 -57.40 -5.40
C ASN A 548 3.48 -58.69 -4.78
N ARG A 549 3.80 -58.67 -3.48
CA ARG A 549 4.14 -59.86 -2.69
C ARG A 549 5.35 -60.67 -3.23
N PRO A 550 6.52 -60.04 -3.41
CA PRO A 550 7.71 -60.74 -3.92
C PRO A 550 8.19 -61.79 -2.92
N ASN A 551 8.47 -63.01 -3.40
CA ASN A 551 8.92 -64.13 -2.56
C ASN A 551 10.16 -63.80 -1.73
N LYS A 552 11.09 -63.01 -2.28
CA LYS A 552 12.30 -62.56 -1.60
C LYS A 552 11.99 -61.82 -0.29
N LEU A 553 11.13 -60.80 -0.32
CA LEU A 553 10.76 -60.05 0.90
C LEU A 553 9.99 -60.94 1.89
N LYS A 554 9.23 -61.93 1.41
CA LYS A 554 8.55 -62.89 2.28
C LYS A 554 9.54 -63.77 3.04
N GLU A 555 10.56 -64.29 2.37
CA GLU A 555 11.64 -65.07 2.99
C GLU A 555 12.34 -64.22 4.05
N GLU A 556 12.72 -62.99 3.69
CA GLU A 556 13.34 -62.05 4.62
C GLU A 556 12.47 -61.74 5.84
N LEU A 557 11.15 -61.51 5.66
CA LEU A 557 10.24 -61.31 6.79
C LEU A 557 10.18 -62.52 7.72
N ASN A 558 10.19 -63.75 7.18
CA ASN A 558 10.21 -64.98 8.01
C ASN A 558 11.53 -65.13 8.77
N GLU A 559 12.65 -64.76 8.16
CA GLU A 559 13.96 -64.76 8.82
C GLU A 559 14.03 -63.74 9.96
N ILE A 560 13.51 -62.53 9.76
CA ILE A 560 13.58 -61.43 10.73
C ILE A 560 12.77 -61.72 12.00
N VAL A 561 11.60 -62.35 11.87
CA VAL A 561 10.73 -62.64 13.03
C VAL A 561 11.15 -63.89 13.80
N PHE A 562 12.01 -64.73 13.21
CA PHE A 562 12.42 -66.02 13.76
C PHE A 562 13.03 -65.87 15.17
N GLY A 563 12.49 -66.64 16.12
CA GLY A 563 12.92 -66.63 17.52
C GLY A 563 12.16 -65.66 18.43
N VAL A 564 11.21 -64.86 17.91
CA VAL A 564 10.35 -63.97 18.72
C VAL A 564 8.88 -64.37 18.56
N SER A 565 8.34 -65.09 19.53
CA SER A 565 7.01 -65.72 19.48
C SER A 565 5.89 -64.76 19.03
N GLU A 566 5.81 -63.54 19.57
CA GLU A 566 4.75 -62.57 19.19
C GLU A 566 4.91 -62.04 17.74
N LEU A 567 6.14 -61.90 17.23
CA LEU A 567 6.38 -61.47 15.86
C LEU A 567 6.10 -62.59 14.86
N GLU A 568 6.49 -63.83 15.18
CA GLU A 568 6.16 -65.03 14.39
C GLU A 568 4.64 -65.23 14.34
N GLU A 569 3.95 -65.12 15.48
CA GLU A 569 2.50 -65.24 15.56
C GLU A 569 1.81 -64.15 14.75
N LEU A 570 2.24 -62.88 14.86
CA LEU A 570 1.67 -61.78 14.09
C LEU A 570 1.92 -61.95 12.58
N LEU A 571 3.14 -62.28 12.15
CA LEU A 571 3.43 -62.50 10.73
C LEU A 571 2.64 -63.71 10.19
N SER A 572 2.56 -64.81 10.94
CA SER A 572 1.78 -65.98 10.55
C SER A 572 0.28 -65.65 10.43
N THR A 573 -0.25 -64.82 11.33
CA THR A 573 -1.62 -64.30 11.31
C THR A 573 -1.83 -63.36 10.12
N MET A 574 -0.88 -62.50 9.75
CA MET A 574 -1.01 -61.63 8.57
C MET A 574 -0.90 -62.41 7.25
N LEU A 575 -0.07 -63.46 7.22
CA LEU A 575 0.05 -64.39 6.08
C LEU A 575 -1.15 -65.33 5.97
N LYS A 576 -1.78 -65.69 7.10
CA LYS A 576 -2.94 -66.61 7.21
C LYS A 576 -3.95 -66.11 8.27
N PRO A 577 -4.73 -65.05 7.98
CA PRO A 577 -5.59 -64.42 8.97
C PRO A 577 -6.73 -65.33 9.46
N PRO A 578 -7.00 -65.40 10.80
CA PRO A 578 -8.12 -66.16 11.35
C PRO A 578 -9.46 -65.56 10.89
N PRO A 579 -10.55 -66.36 10.87
CA PRO A 579 -11.86 -65.88 10.47
C PRO A 579 -12.33 -64.78 11.43
N GLN A 580 -12.49 -63.57 10.91
CA GLN A 580 -12.80 -62.34 11.67
C GLN A 580 -13.97 -62.50 12.67
N SER A 581 -13.86 -61.88 13.86
CA SER A 581 -14.92 -61.78 14.87
C SER A 581 -16.16 -61.01 14.36
N ASN A 582 -17.34 -61.19 14.95
CA ASN A 582 -18.57 -60.53 14.45
C ASN A 582 -18.55 -58.99 14.57
N GLN A 583 -17.90 -58.43 15.59
CA GLN A 583 -17.73 -56.98 15.74
C GLN A 583 -16.68 -56.43 14.77
N GLN A 584 -15.56 -57.11 14.56
CA GLN A 584 -14.56 -56.72 13.55
C GLN A 584 -15.06 -56.97 12.12
N LYS A 585 -15.88 -58.00 11.87
CA LYS A 585 -16.63 -58.16 10.61
C LYS A 585 -17.61 -57.02 10.41
N LYS A 586 -18.21 -56.45 11.45
CA LYS A 586 -19.15 -55.34 11.34
C LYS A 586 -18.43 -54.02 11.11
N PHE A 587 -17.41 -53.68 11.88
CA PHE A 587 -16.57 -52.50 11.68
C PHE A 587 -15.76 -52.56 10.39
N LYS A 588 -15.15 -53.70 10.04
CA LYS A 588 -14.46 -53.88 8.76
C LYS A 588 -15.43 -54.01 7.59
N LYS A 589 -16.65 -54.54 7.75
CA LYS A 589 -17.71 -54.43 6.73
C LYS A 589 -18.28 -53.02 6.64
N GLU A 590 -18.27 -52.21 7.69
CA GLU A 590 -18.73 -50.82 7.69
C GLU A 590 -17.66 -49.89 7.12
N GLU A 591 -16.39 -50.13 7.41
CA GLU A 591 -15.24 -49.40 6.88
C GLU A 591 -14.87 -49.89 5.48
N GLN A 592 -14.86 -51.19 5.19
CA GLN A 592 -14.83 -51.68 3.81
C GLN A 592 -16.13 -51.37 3.09
N ARG A 593 -17.32 -51.33 3.72
CA ARG A 593 -18.49 -50.74 3.05
C ARG A 593 -18.25 -49.29 2.79
N TRP A 594 -17.68 -48.51 3.70
CA TRP A 594 -17.55 -47.09 3.48
C TRP A 594 -16.45 -46.77 2.46
N GLN A 595 -15.34 -47.53 2.46
CA GLN A 595 -14.26 -47.44 1.47
C GLN A 595 -14.64 -48.10 0.14
N LEU A 596 -15.29 -49.27 0.14
CA LEU A 596 -15.89 -49.85 -1.07
C LEU A 596 -17.06 -49.03 -1.53
N GLU A 597 -17.88 -48.41 -0.70
CA GLU A 597 -18.98 -47.54 -1.14
C GLU A 597 -18.45 -46.21 -1.60
N ASN A 598 -17.36 -45.67 -1.05
CA ASN A 598 -16.73 -44.47 -1.60
C ASN A 598 -15.99 -44.80 -2.89
N LYS A 599 -15.18 -45.87 -2.92
CA LYS A 599 -14.50 -46.33 -4.14
C LYS A 599 -15.48 -46.83 -5.18
N LYS A 600 -16.54 -47.54 -4.80
CA LYS A 600 -17.66 -47.93 -5.68
C LYS A 600 -18.51 -46.73 -6.03
N ARG A 601 -18.70 -45.71 -5.17
CA ARG A 601 -19.35 -44.46 -5.60
C ARG A 601 -18.47 -43.76 -6.62
N GLU A 602 -17.15 -43.70 -6.44
CA GLU A 602 -16.21 -43.14 -7.42
C GLU A 602 -16.15 -43.97 -8.70
N ASP A 603 -16.06 -45.30 -8.62
CA ASP A 603 -16.04 -46.24 -9.74
C ASP A 603 -17.40 -46.28 -10.45
N ASP A 604 -18.53 -46.28 -9.71
CA ASP A 604 -19.89 -46.18 -10.24
C ASP A 604 -20.11 -44.80 -10.85
N LEU A 605 -19.52 -43.72 -10.31
CA LEU A 605 -19.61 -42.37 -10.89
C LEU A 605 -18.74 -42.26 -12.15
N ASN A 606 -17.53 -42.83 -12.14
CA ASN A 606 -16.64 -42.92 -13.31
C ASN A 606 -17.26 -43.78 -14.40
N LYS A 607 -17.84 -44.93 -14.02
CA LYS A 607 -18.59 -45.81 -14.91
C LYS A 607 -19.86 -45.13 -15.42
N TYR A 608 -20.62 -44.46 -14.56
CA TYR A 608 -21.77 -43.66 -14.97
C TYR A 608 -21.37 -42.61 -16.00
N HIS A 609 -20.24 -41.92 -15.80
CA HIS A 609 -19.72 -40.95 -16.76
C HIS A 609 -19.25 -41.60 -18.07
N ALA A 610 -18.64 -42.78 -18.01
CA ALA A 610 -18.19 -43.55 -19.17
C ALA A 610 -19.38 -44.14 -19.97
N ASP A 611 -20.38 -44.69 -19.30
CA ASP A 611 -21.62 -45.22 -19.89
C ASP A 611 -22.39 -44.08 -20.58
N TRP A 612 -22.46 -42.90 -19.96
CA TRP A 612 -22.98 -41.71 -20.61
C TRP A 612 -22.20 -41.32 -21.86
N LEU A 613 -20.87 -41.40 -21.85
CA LEU A 613 -20.06 -41.08 -23.02
C LEU A 613 -20.33 -42.06 -24.18
N ILE A 614 -20.48 -43.36 -23.88
CA ILE A 614 -20.84 -44.38 -24.88
C ILE A 614 -22.23 -44.09 -25.45
N TRP A 615 -23.21 -43.91 -24.56
CA TRP A 615 -24.59 -43.64 -24.96
C TRP A 615 -24.69 -42.36 -25.80
N LEU A 616 -23.99 -41.29 -25.41
CA LEU A 616 -23.97 -40.03 -26.15
C LEU A 616 -23.36 -40.18 -27.55
N LYS A 617 -22.32 -41.01 -27.72
CA LYS A 617 -21.72 -41.29 -29.04
C LYS A 617 -22.68 -42.03 -29.97
N GLU A 618 -23.48 -42.94 -29.44
CA GLU A 618 -24.47 -43.69 -30.21
C GLU A 618 -25.74 -42.89 -30.49
N ASN A 619 -26.02 -41.85 -29.70
CA ASN A 619 -27.28 -41.11 -29.71
C ASN A 619 -27.10 -39.60 -29.91
N VAL A 620 -26.02 -39.17 -30.59
CA VAL A 620 -25.70 -37.74 -30.81
C VAL A 620 -26.89 -37.00 -31.44
N GLU A 621 -27.56 -37.61 -32.42
CA GLU A 621 -28.70 -37.01 -33.13
C GLU A 621 -29.89 -36.70 -32.20
N LEU A 622 -30.07 -37.47 -31.12
CA LEU A 622 -31.14 -37.23 -30.14
C LEU A 622 -30.93 -35.94 -29.35
N LEU A 623 -29.71 -35.41 -29.27
CA LEU A 623 -29.41 -34.15 -28.59
C LEU A 623 -29.99 -32.94 -29.31
N LYS A 624 -30.31 -33.06 -30.61
CA LYS A 624 -30.84 -32.00 -31.46
C LYS A 624 -32.19 -32.36 -32.12
N ASP A 625 -32.85 -33.41 -31.63
CA ASP A 625 -34.20 -33.82 -32.08
C ASP A 625 -35.25 -32.84 -31.54
N GLU A 626 -35.78 -32.00 -32.42
CA GLU A 626 -36.73 -30.95 -32.07
C GLU A 626 -38.01 -31.50 -31.43
N ASN A 627 -38.59 -32.56 -31.97
CA ASN A 627 -39.85 -33.12 -31.49
C ASN A 627 -39.68 -33.65 -30.06
N ARG A 628 -38.56 -34.34 -29.78
CA ARG A 628 -38.26 -34.84 -28.43
C ARG A 628 -38.01 -33.71 -27.44
N ILE A 629 -37.24 -32.69 -27.83
CA ILE A 629 -36.98 -31.51 -27.01
C ILE A 629 -38.32 -30.83 -26.67
N SER A 630 -39.14 -30.55 -27.68
CA SER A 630 -40.42 -29.85 -27.54
C SER A 630 -41.41 -30.57 -26.65
N VAL A 631 -41.64 -31.88 -26.87
CA VAL A 631 -42.57 -32.68 -26.05
C VAL A 631 -42.09 -32.79 -24.60
N THR A 632 -40.78 -32.96 -24.39
CA THR A 632 -40.22 -33.11 -23.04
C THR A 632 -40.33 -31.81 -22.24
N LEU A 633 -40.02 -30.68 -22.87
CA LEU A 633 -40.12 -29.36 -22.27
C LEU A 633 -41.56 -28.94 -22.00
N SER A 634 -42.49 -29.25 -22.91
CA SER A 634 -43.92 -28.97 -22.74
C SER A 634 -44.51 -29.65 -21.50
N ASN A 635 -43.96 -30.80 -21.10
CA ASN A 635 -44.32 -31.52 -19.88
C ASN A 635 -43.57 -31.03 -18.63
N GLY A 636 -42.79 -29.95 -18.72
CA GLY A 636 -41.97 -29.40 -17.64
C GLY A 636 -40.68 -30.18 -17.34
N GLY A 637 -40.34 -31.17 -18.18
CA GLY A 637 -39.13 -31.99 -18.07
C GLY A 637 -37.95 -31.44 -18.88
N VAL A 638 -36.81 -32.12 -18.80
CA VAL A 638 -35.62 -31.85 -19.63
C VAL A 638 -35.06 -33.20 -20.08
N LEU A 639 -34.52 -33.28 -21.30
CA LEU A 639 -33.84 -34.48 -21.76
C LEU A 639 -32.72 -34.87 -20.78
N GLY A 640 -32.67 -36.13 -20.36
CA GLY A 640 -31.67 -36.60 -19.40
C GLY A 640 -30.24 -36.31 -19.87
N ALA A 641 -29.99 -36.41 -21.17
CA ALA A 641 -28.72 -36.10 -21.79
C ALA A 641 -28.36 -34.60 -21.72
N HIS A 642 -29.32 -33.71 -21.94
CA HIS A 642 -29.12 -32.26 -21.77
C HIS A 642 -28.86 -31.90 -20.31
N LYS A 643 -29.59 -32.49 -19.37
CA LYS A 643 -29.37 -32.31 -17.94
C LYS A 643 -27.95 -32.73 -17.55
N TYR A 644 -27.53 -33.92 -17.97
CA TYR A 644 -26.21 -34.46 -17.68
C TYR A 644 -25.10 -33.56 -18.23
N LEU A 645 -25.16 -33.19 -19.52
CA LEU A 645 -24.13 -32.34 -20.13
C LEU A 645 -24.11 -30.92 -19.55
N LEU A 646 -25.25 -30.37 -19.16
CA LEU A 646 -25.34 -29.09 -18.46
C LEU A 646 -24.66 -29.14 -17.09
N GLU A 647 -24.83 -30.22 -16.31
CA GLU A 647 -24.12 -30.42 -15.03
C GLU A 647 -22.61 -30.53 -15.24
N ARG A 648 -22.16 -31.23 -16.30
CA ARG A 648 -20.74 -31.35 -16.67
C ARG A 648 -20.14 -30.01 -17.09
N MET A 649 -20.84 -29.24 -17.92
CA MET A 649 -20.41 -27.90 -18.35
C MET A 649 -20.22 -26.99 -17.13
N ARG A 650 -21.15 -27.03 -16.17
CA ARG A 650 -21.07 -26.24 -14.93
C ARG A 650 -19.91 -26.65 -14.01
N HIS A 651 -19.57 -27.94 -13.96
CA HIS A 651 -18.44 -28.42 -13.17
C HIS A 651 -17.09 -27.88 -13.69
N TYR A 652 -16.95 -27.66 -15.00
CA TYR A 652 -15.70 -27.15 -15.58
C TYR A 652 -15.53 -25.63 -15.46
N SER A 653 -16.58 -24.89 -15.12
CA SER A 653 -16.54 -23.44 -14.99
C SER A 653 -16.07 -22.97 -13.61
N ALA A 654 -15.31 -21.87 -13.59
CA ALA A 654 -14.89 -21.19 -12.36
C ALA A 654 -15.97 -20.26 -11.76
N ASP A 655 -17.04 -19.96 -12.49
CA ASP A 655 -18.10 -19.03 -12.08
C ASP A 655 -19.36 -19.76 -11.58
N ASN A 656 -19.56 -19.74 -10.26
CA ASN A 656 -20.70 -20.32 -9.56
C ASN A 656 -21.76 -19.27 -9.17
N MET A 657 -21.63 -18.00 -9.62
CA MET A 657 -22.49 -16.90 -9.17
C MET A 657 -23.74 -16.67 -10.04
N LYS A 658 -23.86 -17.32 -11.20
CA LYS A 658 -25.03 -17.24 -12.12
C LYS A 658 -25.56 -18.63 -12.53
N TRP A 659 -26.82 -18.71 -12.98
CA TRP A 659 -27.39 -19.92 -13.58
C TRP A 659 -27.01 -20.07 -15.05
N THR A 660 -26.91 -18.96 -15.80
CA THR A 660 -26.48 -18.97 -17.21
C THR A 660 -25.04 -19.46 -17.33
N GLN A 661 -24.82 -20.46 -18.19
CA GLN A 661 -23.50 -20.79 -18.71
C GLN A 661 -23.60 -21.14 -20.20
N GLY A 662 -22.67 -20.60 -20.98
CA GLY A 662 -22.61 -20.81 -22.43
C GLY A 662 -21.29 -21.38 -22.92
N ASN A 663 -20.40 -21.84 -22.03
CA ASN A 663 -19.07 -22.33 -22.41
C ASN A 663 -19.10 -23.81 -22.81
N TRP A 664 -19.91 -24.13 -23.82
CA TRP A 664 -20.07 -25.49 -24.32
C TRP A 664 -18.77 -26.05 -24.93
N GLU A 665 -17.82 -25.18 -25.29
CA GLU A 665 -16.52 -25.58 -25.85
C GLU A 665 -15.67 -26.41 -24.89
N ASP A 666 -15.81 -26.21 -23.58
CA ASP A 666 -15.08 -26.98 -22.56
C ASP A 666 -15.45 -28.48 -22.61
N LEU A 667 -16.62 -28.82 -23.13
CA LEU A 667 -17.05 -30.20 -23.31
C LEU A 667 -16.28 -30.92 -24.44
N LYS A 668 -15.67 -30.19 -25.38
CA LYS A 668 -14.97 -30.78 -26.55
C LYS A 668 -13.83 -31.69 -26.12
N GLY A 669 -13.10 -31.35 -25.06
CA GLY A 669 -11.94 -32.11 -24.59
C GLY A 669 -12.27 -33.53 -24.11
N VAL A 670 -13.47 -33.73 -23.54
CA VAL A 670 -13.89 -35.02 -22.96
C VAL A 670 -14.91 -35.75 -23.84
N TYR A 671 -15.85 -35.01 -24.42
CA TYR A 671 -16.99 -35.57 -25.17
C TYR A 671 -16.80 -35.51 -26.70
N GLY A 672 -15.78 -34.80 -27.19
CA GLY A 672 -15.56 -34.60 -28.61
C GLY A 672 -16.44 -33.50 -29.22
N VAL A 673 -16.11 -33.10 -30.45
CA VAL A 673 -16.73 -31.95 -31.13
C VAL A 673 -18.19 -32.21 -31.48
N ASP A 674 -18.52 -33.41 -31.95
CA ASP A 674 -19.87 -33.73 -32.45
C ASP A 674 -20.93 -33.69 -31.33
N ILE A 675 -20.64 -34.32 -30.18
CA ILE A 675 -21.54 -34.31 -29.01
C ILE A 675 -21.71 -32.90 -28.45
N ALA A 676 -20.61 -32.14 -28.32
CA ALA A 676 -20.65 -30.79 -27.79
C ALA A 676 -21.46 -29.85 -28.71
N THR A 677 -21.33 -30.01 -30.03
CA THR A 677 -22.05 -29.23 -31.04
C THR A 677 -23.54 -29.59 -31.06
N ALA A 678 -23.89 -30.89 -31.02
CA ALA A 678 -25.29 -31.32 -30.98
C ALA A 678 -26.00 -30.90 -29.67
N PHE A 679 -25.28 -30.91 -28.54
CA PHE A 679 -25.78 -30.36 -27.28
C PHE A 679 -26.03 -28.86 -27.34
N ARG A 680 -25.08 -28.09 -27.91
CA ARG A 680 -25.24 -26.66 -28.17
C ARG A 680 -26.52 -26.38 -28.97
N ASP A 681 -26.73 -27.08 -30.09
CA ASP A 681 -27.90 -26.90 -30.95
C ASP A 681 -29.20 -27.20 -30.22
N GLY A 682 -29.22 -28.30 -29.46
CA GLY A 682 -30.36 -28.66 -28.62
C GLY A 682 -30.71 -27.61 -27.57
N LEU A 683 -29.70 -27.02 -26.90
CA LEU A 683 -29.92 -25.93 -25.95
C LEU A 683 -30.48 -24.67 -26.64
N VAL A 684 -29.91 -24.27 -27.78
CA VAL A 684 -30.36 -23.10 -28.56
C VAL A 684 -31.82 -23.26 -29.01
N MET A 685 -32.24 -24.46 -29.38
CA MET A 685 -33.65 -24.72 -29.73
C MET A 685 -34.57 -24.71 -28.52
N SER A 686 -34.08 -25.14 -27.36
CA SER A 686 -34.91 -25.37 -26.16
C SER A 686 -35.65 -24.14 -25.65
N TRP A 687 -35.06 -22.94 -25.76
CA TRP A 687 -35.66 -21.75 -25.15
C TRP A 687 -36.98 -21.32 -25.82
N ARG A 688 -37.21 -21.68 -27.09
CA ARG A 688 -38.48 -21.42 -27.81
C ARG A 688 -39.58 -22.44 -27.52
N HIS A 689 -39.23 -23.59 -26.95
CA HIS A 689 -40.15 -24.71 -26.73
C HIS A 689 -40.60 -24.86 -25.27
N TYR A 690 -40.18 -23.95 -24.38
CA TYR A 690 -40.67 -23.86 -23.00
C TYR A 690 -41.03 -22.42 -22.66
N LYS A 691 -42.22 -22.19 -22.09
CA LYS A 691 -42.67 -20.87 -21.63
C LYS A 691 -42.63 -20.79 -20.09
N PRO A 692 -41.64 -20.10 -19.49
CA PRO A 692 -41.65 -19.84 -18.06
C PRO A 692 -42.78 -18.87 -17.68
N ASP A 693 -43.50 -19.13 -16.60
CA ASP A 693 -44.46 -18.17 -16.06
C ASP A 693 -43.72 -16.97 -15.46
N PHE A 694 -44.32 -15.78 -15.47
CA PHE A 694 -43.80 -14.70 -14.64
C PHE A 694 -44.03 -15.03 -13.16
N PRO A 695 -43.17 -14.56 -12.25
CA PRO A 695 -43.44 -14.62 -10.81
C PRO A 695 -44.78 -14.01 -10.41
N SER A 696 -45.25 -12.94 -11.08
CA SER A 696 -46.60 -12.41 -10.87
C SER A 696 -47.74 -13.38 -11.21
N GLU A 697 -47.47 -14.37 -12.06
CA GLU A 697 -48.45 -15.33 -12.57
C GLU A 697 -48.48 -16.62 -11.72
N ARG A 698 -47.64 -16.73 -10.68
CA ARG A 698 -47.53 -17.92 -9.81
C ARG A 698 -47.82 -17.64 -8.34
N ASN A 699 -48.54 -18.56 -7.68
CA ASN A 699 -48.92 -18.42 -6.27
C ASN A 699 -47.83 -18.80 -5.24
N CYS A 700 -46.77 -19.55 -5.58
CA CYS A 700 -45.57 -19.83 -4.74
C CYS A 700 -44.87 -21.12 -5.20
N HIS A 701 -43.60 -21.10 -5.61
CA HIS A 701 -42.63 -22.20 -5.48
C HIS A 701 -41.20 -21.61 -5.42
N ASP A 702 -40.41 -21.95 -4.40
CA ASP A 702 -39.04 -21.43 -4.19
C ASP A 702 -37.97 -22.17 -5.05
N ARG A 703 -38.38 -23.02 -6.01
CA ARG A 703 -37.48 -23.78 -6.88
C ARG A 703 -37.61 -23.35 -8.33
N ILE A 704 -36.48 -22.98 -8.93
CA ILE A 704 -36.39 -22.66 -10.36
C ILE A 704 -36.43 -23.98 -11.16
N PRO A 705 -37.39 -24.16 -12.09
CA PRO A 705 -37.44 -25.36 -12.93
C PRO A 705 -36.17 -25.53 -13.75
N LEU A 706 -35.69 -26.77 -13.91
CA LEU A 706 -34.49 -27.05 -14.71
C LEU A 706 -34.66 -26.60 -16.17
N ALA A 707 -35.88 -26.68 -16.72
CA ALA A 707 -36.22 -26.17 -18.05
C ALA A 707 -35.90 -24.67 -18.21
N VAL A 708 -36.04 -23.87 -17.14
CA VAL A 708 -35.65 -22.45 -17.15
C VAL A 708 -34.13 -22.30 -17.29
N ILE A 709 -33.33 -23.13 -16.59
CA ILE A 709 -31.86 -23.10 -16.66
C ILE A 709 -31.37 -23.53 -18.05
N VAL A 710 -32.01 -24.55 -18.63
CA VAL A 710 -31.74 -25.02 -20.00
C VAL A 710 -32.03 -23.91 -21.02
N GLY A 711 -33.20 -23.28 -20.95
CA GLY A 711 -33.55 -22.18 -21.86
C GLY A 711 -32.66 -20.95 -21.67
N LEU A 712 -32.29 -20.59 -20.43
CA LEU A 712 -31.33 -19.52 -20.14
C LEU A 712 -29.96 -19.80 -20.77
N SER A 713 -29.46 -21.03 -20.65
CA SER A 713 -28.18 -21.44 -21.24
C SER A 713 -28.25 -21.43 -22.77
N GLY A 714 -29.37 -21.87 -23.34
CA GLY A 714 -29.65 -21.79 -24.78
C GLY A 714 -29.66 -20.36 -25.32
N LEU A 715 -30.35 -19.44 -24.64
CA LEU A 715 -30.38 -18.00 -24.96
C LEU A 715 -28.99 -17.36 -24.89
N GLU A 716 -28.19 -17.73 -23.90
CA GLU A 716 -26.81 -17.23 -23.77
C GLU A 716 -25.94 -17.66 -24.95
N ILE A 717 -26.06 -18.92 -25.40
CA ILE A 717 -25.35 -19.44 -26.57
C ILE A 717 -25.85 -18.75 -27.85
N ASP A 718 -27.17 -18.78 -28.10
CA ASP A 718 -27.82 -18.20 -29.28
C ASP A 718 -27.40 -16.72 -29.45
N SER A 719 -27.48 -15.95 -28.37
CA SER A 719 -27.14 -14.52 -28.39
C SER A 719 -25.64 -14.23 -28.53
N LYS A 720 -24.74 -15.15 -28.14
CA LYS A 720 -23.28 -14.99 -28.28
C LYS A 720 -22.82 -15.30 -29.69
N GLU A 721 -23.36 -16.36 -30.28
CA GLU A 721 -22.98 -16.80 -31.63
C GLU A 721 -23.62 -15.91 -32.71
N ASN A 722 -24.81 -15.36 -32.43
CA ASN A 722 -25.52 -14.48 -33.36
C ASN A 722 -25.33 -12.98 -33.01
N LYS A 723 -24.40 -12.30 -33.69
CA LYS A 723 -24.10 -10.87 -33.46
C LYS A 723 -25.31 -9.94 -33.57
N ASN A 724 -26.28 -10.27 -34.43
CA ASN A 724 -27.52 -9.50 -34.65
C ASN A 724 -28.76 -10.15 -34.02
N TRP A 725 -28.57 -11.08 -33.07
CA TRP A 725 -29.64 -11.90 -32.48
C TRP A 725 -30.92 -11.13 -32.15
N ALA A 726 -30.80 -10.00 -31.43
CA ALA A 726 -31.95 -9.22 -30.99
C ALA A 726 -32.79 -8.66 -32.16
N ASN A 727 -32.20 -8.33 -33.31
CA ASN A 727 -32.96 -7.75 -34.44
C ASN A 727 -33.88 -8.76 -35.15
N GLY A 728 -33.65 -10.06 -34.95
CA GLY A 728 -34.41 -11.12 -35.59
C GLY A 728 -35.57 -11.68 -34.75
N LEU A 729 -35.84 -11.10 -33.58
CA LEU A 729 -36.84 -11.60 -32.65
C LEU A 729 -38.22 -11.00 -32.94
N SER A 730 -39.27 -11.82 -32.84
CA SER A 730 -40.66 -11.35 -32.83
C SER A 730 -41.05 -10.79 -31.45
N GLU A 731 -42.17 -10.07 -31.35
CA GLU A 731 -42.68 -9.61 -30.04
C GLU A 731 -42.90 -10.79 -29.05
N GLY A 732 -43.37 -11.93 -29.56
CA GLY A 732 -43.53 -13.15 -28.75
C GLY A 732 -42.19 -13.73 -28.25
N ASP A 733 -41.14 -13.66 -29.07
CA ASP A 733 -39.79 -14.05 -28.66
C ASP A 733 -39.23 -13.11 -27.58
N VAL A 734 -39.54 -11.81 -27.66
CA VAL A 734 -39.13 -10.81 -26.66
C VAL A 734 -39.81 -11.06 -25.31
N GLU A 735 -41.13 -11.33 -25.31
CA GLU A 735 -41.85 -11.75 -24.09
C GLU A 735 -41.16 -12.96 -23.46
N LEU A 736 -40.89 -13.98 -24.29
CA LEU A 736 -40.30 -15.22 -23.84
C LEU A 736 -38.91 -15.01 -23.24
N ALA A 737 -38.06 -14.22 -23.91
CA ALA A 737 -36.74 -13.85 -23.39
C ALA A 737 -36.83 -13.09 -22.05
N CYS A 738 -37.79 -12.17 -21.89
CA CYS A 738 -37.99 -11.46 -20.61
C CYS A 738 -38.36 -12.42 -19.47
N ARG A 739 -39.25 -13.38 -19.74
CA ARG A 739 -39.63 -14.44 -18.78
C ARG A 739 -38.41 -15.20 -18.27
N TYR A 740 -37.47 -15.57 -19.16
CA TYR A 740 -36.22 -16.20 -18.76
C TYR A 740 -35.30 -15.26 -17.96
N ALA A 741 -35.07 -14.03 -18.45
CA ALA A 741 -34.12 -13.09 -17.86
C ALA A 741 -34.43 -12.78 -16.37
N PHE A 742 -35.71 -12.76 -16.01
CA PHE A 742 -36.12 -12.44 -14.64
C PHE A 742 -35.82 -13.57 -13.65
N TYR A 743 -35.61 -14.82 -14.12
CA TYR A 743 -35.19 -15.96 -13.29
C TYR A 743 -33.67 -16.08 -13.08
N GLU A 744 -32.86 -15.29 -13.78
CA GLU A 744 -31.40 -15.35 -13.65
C GLU A 744 -30.94 -15.10 -12.19
N LEU A 745 -29.90 -15.80 -11.75
CA LEU A 745 -29.28 -15.57 -10.44
C LEU A 745 -28.36 -14.35 -10.51
N ASN A 746 -28.50 -13.43 -9.55
CA ASN A 746 -27.63 -12.27 -9.39
C ASN A 746 -27.51 -11.37 -10.65
N GLY A 747 -28.50 -10.51 -10.86
CA GLY A 747 -28.53 -9.57 -11.99
C GLY A 747 -29.28 -10.10 -13.22
N PHE A 748 -29.15 -9.38 -14.34
CA PHE A 748 -29.66 -9.82 -15.64
C PHE A 748 -28.60 -10.62 -16.42
N PRO A 749 -29.01 -11.48 -17.38
CA PRO A 749 -28.12 -12.08 -18.36
C PRO A 749 -27.41 -11.02 -19.22
N ALA A 750 -26.23 -11.34 -19.74
CA ALA A 750 -25.42 -10.39 -20.51
C ALA A 750 -26.13 -9.89 -21.78
N TRP A 751 -26.96 -10.73 -22.40
CA TRP A 751 -27.72 -10.39 -23.61
C TRP A 751 -28.93 -9.49 -23.36
N PHE A 752 -29.42 -9.36 -22.12
CA PHE A 752 -30.63 -8.60 -21.81
C PHE A 752 -30.49 -7.11 -22.20
N ALA A 753 -29.30 -6.53 -22.05
CA ALA A 753 -29.03 -5.16 -22.48
C ALA A 753 -29.13 -4.97 -24.00
N ARG A 754 -28.79 -6.00 -24.80
CA ARG A 754 -28.94 -5.96 -26.26
C ARG A 754 -30.41 -6.09 -26.68
N LEU A 755 -31.18 -6.90 -25.96
CA LEU A 755 -32.63 -7.04 -26.16
C LEU A 755 -33.34 -5.70 -25.91
N HIS A 756 -33.08 -5.08 -24.75
CA HIS A 756 -33.64 -3.78 -24.36
C HIS A 756 -33.29 -2.67 -25.35
N LYS A 757 -32.08 -2.70 -25.95
CA LYS A 757 -31.68 -1.72 -26.96
C LYS A 757 -32.54 -1.77 -28.24
N VAL A 758 -33.04 -2.94 -28.63
CA VAL A 758 -33.84 -3.13 -29.86
C VAL A 758 -35.33 -2.95 -29.57
N PHE A 759 -35.82 -3.45 -28.42
CA PHE A 759 -37.23 -3.39 -28.01
C PHE A 759 -37.41 -2.68 -26.66
N PRO A 760 -37.05 -1.40 -26.52
CA PRO A 760 -37.05 -0.72 -25.22
C PRO A 760 -38.44 -0.63 -24.60
N ASP A 761 -39.45 -0.24 -25.38
CA ASP A 761 -40.82 -0.03 -24.88
C ASP A 761 -41.45 -1.35 -24.41
N LEU A 762 -41.40 -2.39 -25.26
CA LEU A 762 -41.95 -3.70 -24.95
C LEU A 762 -41.26 -4.36 -23.75
N VAL A 763 -39.93 -4.25 -23.63
CA VAL A 763 -39.19 -4.78 -22.46
C VAL A 763 -39.56 -4.00 -21.20
N ASN A 764 -39.69 -2.67 -21.29
CA ASN A 764 -40.11 -1.83 -20.16
C ASN A 764 -41.50 -2.18 -19.67
N ASP A 765 -42.45 -2.49 -20.56
CA ASP A 765 -43.81 -2.90 -20.18
C ASP A 765 -43.79 -4.15 -19.29
N TYR A 766 -42.97 -5.16 -19.63
CA TYR A 766 -42.81 -6.35 -18.80
C TYR A 766 -42.08 -6.05 -17.48
N ILE A 767 -41.06 -5.19 -17.49
CA ILE A 767 -40.39 -4.76 -16.25
C ILE A 767 -41.37 -4.05 -15.33
N MET A 768 -42.15 -3.09 -15.84
CA MET A 768 -43.10 -2.32 -15.03
C MET A 768 -44.25 -3.18 -14.53
N LYS A 769 -44.77 -4.11 -15.34
CA LYS A 769 -45.78 -5.09 -14.90
C LYS A 769 -45.33 -5.85 -13.64
N GLU A 770 -44.10 -6.37 -13.65
CA GLU A 770 -43.57 -7.11 -12.48
C GLU A 770 -43.21 -6.18 -11.32
N ILE A 771 -42.72 -4.95 -11.57
CA ILE A 771 -42.46 -3.96 -10.51
C ILE A 771 -43.77 -3.56 -9.81
N ASP A 772 -44.84 -3.29 -10.56
CA ASP A 772 -46.14 -2.89 -10.02
C ASP A 772 -46.73 -4.01 -9.16
N TRP A 773 -46.60 -5.26 -9.62
CA TRP A 773 -46.94 -6.43 -8.82
C TRP A 773 -46.09 -6.54 -7.56
N GLU A 774 -44.75 -6.40 -7.67
CA GLU A 774 -43.83 -6.50 -6.54
C GLU A 774 -44.07 -5.40 -5.49
N LEU A 775 -44.46 -4.19 -5.91
CA LEU A 775 -44.86 -3.08 -5.04
C LEU A 775 -46.22 -3.30 -4.37
N GLY A 776 -47.11 -4.06 -5.01
CA GLY A 776 -48.43 -4.42 -4.48
C GLY A 776 -48.43 -5.51 -3.40
N LEU A 777 -47.33 -6.25 -3.25
CA LEU A 777 -47.20 -7.29 -2.22
C LEU A 777 -47.17 -6.68 -0.81
N VAL A 778 -48.22 -6.93 -0.03
CA VAL A 778 -48.29 -6.54 1.38
C VAL A 778 -47.85 -7.73 2.25
N GLN A 779 -46.82 -7.51 3.09
CA GLN A 779 -46.67 -8.02 4.46
C GLN A 779 -45.30 -8.61 4.88
N GLU A 780 -45.12 -8.44 6.19
CA GLU A 780 -44.04 -8.70 7.13
C GLU A 780 -43.23 -10.00 6.92
N GLY A 781 -41.91 -9.85 6.95
CA GLY A 781 -40.99 -10.91 7.42
C GLY A 781 -40.26 -11.74 6.37
N LYS A 782 -40.65 -11.71 5.09
CA LYS A 782 -39.89 -12.38 4.01
C LYS A 782 -39.84 -11.53 2.74
N GLU A 783 -39.05 -10.46 2.77
CA GLU A 783 -38.71 -9.71 1.55
C GLU A 783 -38.04 -10.66 0.55
N LYS A 784 -38.65 -10.87 -0.63
CA LYS A 784 -38.05 -11.64 -1.72
C LYS A 784 -37.18 -10.70 -2.56
N HIS A 785 -35.91 -11.04 -2.73
CA HIS A 785 -35.02 -10.39 -3.70
C HIS A 785 -35.45 -10.80 -5.11
N TYR A 786 -36.17 -9.93 -5.81
CA TYR A 786 -36.69 -10.20 -7.15
C TYR A 786 -36.27 -9.14 -8.17
N LEU A 787 -37.19 -8.35 -8.72
CA LEU A 787 -36.90 -7.53 -9.89
C LEU A 787 -36.42 -6.13 -9.51
N ILE A 788 -36.99 -5.50 -8.48
CA ILE A 788 -36.55 -4.16 -8.04
C ILE A 788 -35.08 -4.18 -7.61
N ASP A 789 -34.69 -5.18 -6.82
CA ASP A 789 -33.30 -5.38 -6.38
C ASP A 789 -32.38 -5.63 -7.58
N LYS A 790 -32.74 -6.57 -8.47
CA LYS A 790 -32.00 -6.89 -9.69
C LYS A 790 -31.81 -5.66 -10.58
N LEU A 791 -32.86 -4.86 -10.77
CA LEU A 791 -32.85 -3.64 -11.57
C LEU A 791 -31.94 -2.57 -10.96
N SER A 792 -31.83 -2.52 -9.63
CA SER A 792 -30.90 -1.61 -8.93
C SER A 792 -29.42 -1.89 -9.24
N TRP A 793 -29.09 -3.07 -9.77
CA TRP A 793 -27.77 -3.47 -10.27
C TRP A 793 -27.66 -3.43 -11.80
N GLY A 794 -28.70 -2.91 -12.48
CA GLY A 794 -28.73 -2.71 -13.93
C GLY A 794 -27.70 -1.69 -14.44
N ASN A 795 -27.66 -1.52 -15.76
CA ASN A 795 -26.82 -0.51 -16.40
C ASN A 795 -27.56 0.83 -16.60
N GLU A 796 -26.80 1.88 -16.92
CA GLU A 796 -27.32 3.24 -17.08
C GLU A 796 -28.43 3.35 -18.13
N ASN A 797 -28.33 2.66 -19.27
CA ASN A 797 -29.35 2.73 -20.33
C ASN A 797 -30.70 2.16 -19.87
N LEU A 798 -30.66 1.08 -19.07
CA LEU A 798 -31.86 0.49 -18.49
C LEU A 798 -32.48 1.42 -17.45
N TRP A 799 -31.66 2.06 -16.62
CA TRP A 799 -32.12 3.07 -15.66
C TRP A 799 -32.74 4.29 -16.35
N ASP A 800 -32.09 4.82 -17.39
CA ASP A 800 -32.57 5.97 -18.16
C ASP A 800 -33.96 5.73 -18.74
N SER A 801 -34.20 4.50 -19.21
CA SER A 801 -35.45 4.07 -19.82
C SER A 801 -36.57 3.83 -18.79
N CYS A 802 -36.26 3.20 -17.66
CA CYS A 802 -37.24 2.90 -16.61
C CYS A 802 -37.52 4.07 -15.66
N ALA A 803 -36.59 5.02 -15.48
CA ALA A 803 -36.69 6.05 -14.45
C ALA A 803 -37.93 6.95 -14.55
N PRO A 804 -38.42 7.38 -15.73
CA PRO A 804 -39.65 8.17 -15.82
C PRO A 804 -40.87 7.42 -15.29
N LEU A 805 -40.97 6.13 -15.62
CA LEU A 805 -42.06 5.25 -15.19
C LEU A 805 -41.99 4.99 -13.68
N ILE A 806 -40.78 4.81 -13.13
CA ILE A 806 -40.55 4.65 -11.69
C ILE A 806 -40.86 5.94 -10.93
N LEU A 807 -40.51 7.12 -11.48
CA LEU A 807 -40.79 8.41 -10.86
C LEU A 807 -42.31 8.61 -10.66
N GLU A 808 -43.12 8.26 -11.66
CA GLU A 808 -44.59 8.27 -11.56
C GLU A 808 -45.09 7.37 -10.42
N ARG A 809 -44.55 6.16 -10.29
CA ARG A 809 -44.95 5.19 -9.25
C ARG A 809 -44.58 5.65 -7.84
N LEU A 810 -43.48 6.39 -7.69
CA LEU A 810 -43.06 6.95 -6.40
C LEU A 810 -43.93 8.11 -5.91
N GLU A 811 -44.90 8.61 -6.69
CA GLU A 811 -45.97 9.45 -6.14
C GLU A 811 -46.71 8.71 -5.01
N LYS A 812 -46.83 7.39 -5.10
CA LYS A 812 -47.28 6.54 -3.99
C LYS A 812 -46.07 6.01 -3.21
N GLU A 813 -46.10 6.16 -1.89
CA GLU A 813 -45.01 5.69 -1.04
C GLU A 813 -44.93 4.15 -1.04
N PRO A 814 -43.78 3.53 -1.37
CA PRO A 814 -43.60 2.09 -1.23
C PRO A 814 -43.74 1.64 0.23
N ALA A 815 -44.23 0.43 0.48
CA ALA A 815 -44.34 -0.10 1.85
C ALA A 815 -42.98 -0.51 2.47
N SER A 816 -42.00 -0.91 1.64
CA SER A 816 -40.66 -1.30 2.09
C SER A 816 -39.64 -0.19 1.84
N VAL A 817 -38.90 0.18 2.89
CA VAL A 817 -37.81 1.16 2.80
C VAL A 817 -36.66 0.68 1.92
N LYS A 818 -36.39 -0.64 1.85
CA LYS A 818 -35.34 -1.16 0.98
C LYS A 818 -35.70 -1.00 -0.48
N LYS A 819 -36.95 -1.34 -0.85
CA LYS A 819 -37.49 -1.12 -2.20
C LYS A 819 -37.43 0.36 -2.58
N LEU A 820 -37.81 1.26 -1.66
CA LEU A 820 -37.64 2.70 -1.86
C LEU A 820 -36.18 3.06 -2.17
N GLY A 821 -35.22 2.56 -1.38
CA GLY A 821 -33.80 2.80 -1.61
C GLY A 821 -33.33 2.36 -3.01
N TYR A 822 -33.76 1.19 -3.47
CA TYR A 822 -33.44 0.68 -4.81
C TYR A 822 -34.07 1.52 -5.93
N LEU A 823 -35.34 1.92 -5.79
CA LEU A 823 -36.00 2.77 -6.79
C LEU A 823 -35.39 4.17 -6.85
N LEU A 824 -35.07 4.76 -5.70
CA LEU A 824 -34.39 6.05 -5.65
C LEU A 824 -32.98 5.98 -6.23
N LYS A 825 -32.26 4.87 -6.07
CA LYS A 825 -30.97 4.65 -6.72
C LYS A 825 -31.10 4.78 -8.25
N ILE A 826 -32.13 4.15 -8.84
CA ILE A 826 -32.38 4.19 -10.28
C ILE A 826 -32.65 5.63 -10.74
N ILE A 827 -33.54 6.36 -10.06
CA ILE A 827 -33.87 7.74 -10.42
C ILE A 827 -32.67 8.69 -10.27
N GLN A 828 -31.91 8.57 -9.17
CA GLN A 828 -30.75 9.43 -8.91
C GLN A 828 -29.66 9.28 -9.97
N TRP A 829 -29.50 8.08 -10.52
CA TRP A 829 -28.43 7.77 -11.48
C TRP A 829 -28.90 7.69 -12.93
N SER A 830 -30.19 7.90 -13.17
CA SER A 830 -30.72 8.17 -14.51
C SER A 830 -30.33 9.58 -14.98
N ARG A 831 -30.04 9.71 -16.27
CA ARG A 831 -29.79 10.97 -16.99
C ARG A 831 -31.06 11.60 -17.55
N THR A 832 -32.16 10.86 -17.61
CA THR A 832 -33.43 11.33 -18.17
C THR A 832 -34.22 12.18 -17.17
N ILE A 833 -34.02 11.97 -15.86
CA ILE A 833 -34.70 12.72 -14.81
C ILE A 833 -33.85 13.91 -14.35
N SER A 834 -34.42 15.10 -14.44
CA SER A 834 -33.75 16.34 -14.03
C SER A 834 -33.68 16.50 -12.50
N ASP A 835 -32.71 17.26 -12.01
CA ASP A 835 -32.62 17.63 -10.59
C ASP A 835 -33.91 18.31 -10.08
N ARG A 836 -34.61 19.05 -10.96
CA ARG A 836 -35.84 19.76 -10.63
C ARG A 836 -37.01 18.80 -10.36
N GLU A 837 -37.15 17.74 -11.15
CA GLU A 837 -38.19 16.73 -10.97
C GLU A 837 -37.97 15.95 -9.68
N ILE A 838 -36.73 15.52 -9.43
CA ILE A 838 -36.35 14.84 -8.18
C ILE A 838 -36.60 15.75 -6.97
N ALA A 839 -36.21 17.04 -7.05
CA ALA A 839 -36.42 17.99 -5.97
C ALA A 839 -37.91 18.23 -5.68
N SER A 840 -38.73 18.34 -6.71
CA SER A 840 -40.18 18.52 -6.57
C SER A 840 -40.80 17.36 -5.80
N LEU A 841 -40.57 16.12 -6.24
CA LEU A 841 -41.09 14.93 -5.56
C LEU A 841 -40.53 14.82 -4.13
N ALA A 842 -39.21 14.95 -3.95
CA ALA A 842 -38.58 14.79 -2.65
C ALA A 842 -39.04 15.83 -1.63
N SER A 843 -39.23 17.09 -2.04
CA SER A 843 -39.76 18.14 -1.16
C SER A 843 -41.18 17.83 -0.67
N LYS A 844 -42.06 17.38 -1.58
CA LYS A 844 -43.44 16.96 -1.27
C LYS A 844 -43.43 15.78 -0.28
N LYS A 845 -42.63 14.77 -0.55
CA LYS A 845 -42.48 13.59 0.31
C LYS A 845 -41.91 13.92 1.69
N CYS A 846 -40.99 14.88 1.79
CA CYS A 846 -40.47 15.36 3.07
C CYS A 846 -41.54 16.06 3.95
N ASP A 847 -42.62 16.57 3.35
CA ASP A 847 -43.73 17.18 4.08
C ASP A 847 -44.85 16.17 4.42
N GLU A 848 -45.01 15.12 3.61
CA GLU A 848 -46.07 14.09 3.77
C GLU A 848 -45.67 12.91 4.68
N ILE A 849 -44.39 12.50 4.69
CA ILE A 849 -43.94 11.26 5.32
C ILE A 849 -43.45 11.48 6.76
N GLU A 850 -44.04 10.76 7.71
CA GLU A 850 -43.61 10.79 9.12
C GLU A 850 -42.61 9.69 9.51
N ASN A 851 -42.62 8.54 8.79
CA ASN A 851 -41.72 7.42 9.08
C ASN A 851 -40.26 7.82 8.83
N LEU A 852 -39.43 7.76 9.89
CA LEU A 852 -38.05 8.25 9.85
C LEU A 852 -37.16 7.50 8.85
N ASP A 853 -37.41 6.22 8.61
CA ASP A 853 -36.62 5.40 7.68
C ASP A 853 -36.84 5.90 6.26
N HIS A 854 -38.09 6.04 5.83
CA HIS A 854 -38.46 6.60 4.54
C HIS A 854 -38.06 8.07 4.40
N LEU A 855 -38.40 8.88 5.40
CA LEU A 855 -38.09 10.31 5.42
C LEU A 855 -36.59 10.59 5.28
N SER A 856 -35.73 9.70 5.79
CA SER A 856 -34.29 9.84 5.67
C SER A 856 -33.78 9.73 4.22
N TYR A 857 -34.39 8.86 3.41
CA TYR A 857 -34.08 8.73 1.99
C TYR A 857 -34.53 9.95 1.19
N TRP A 858 -35.71 10.50 1.51
CA TRP A 858 -36.24 11.69 0.85
C TRP A 858 -35.42 12.95 1.16
N PHE A 859 -35.03 13.18 2.42
CA PHE A 859 -34.13 14.29 2.76
C PHE A 859 -32.74 14.13 2.10
N ALA A 860 -32.16 12.94 2.13
CA ALA A 860 -30.88 12.69 1.46
C ALA A 860 -31.00 12.95 -0.05
N THR A 861 -32.10 12.52 -0.66
CA THR A 861 -32.38 12.75 -2.08
C THR A 861 -32.49 14.22 -2.41
N TRP A 862 -33.28 14.98 -1.64
CA TRP A 862 -33.47 16.41 -1.86
C TRP A 862 -32.19 17.22 -1.65
N ILE A 863 -31.40 16.91 -0.60
CA ILE A 863 -30.10 17.55 -0.38
C ILE A 863 -29.13 17.25 -1.54
N GLY A 864 -29.24 16.07 -2.14
CA GLY A 864 -28.42 15.66 -3.27
C GLY A 864 -28.62 16.48 -4.55
N VAL A 865 -29.81 17.07 -4.74
CA VAL A 865 -30.21 17.80 -5.96
C VAL A 865 -30.45 19.29 -5.75
N GLU A 866 -31.01 19.70 -4.60
CA GLU A 866 -31.33 21.10 -4.27
C GLU A 866 -30.90 21.45 -2.83
N PRO A 867 -29.58 21.46 -2.55
CA PRO A 867 -29.05 21.51 -1.20
C PRO A 867 -29.43 22.76 -0.41
N GLU A 868 -29.56 23.93 -1.05
CA GLU A 868 -29.85 25.18 -0.33
C GLU A 868 -31.19 25.14 0.41
N LYS A 869 -32.27 24.79 -0.29
CA LYS A 869 -33.62 24.69 0.31
C LYS A 869 -33.73 23.46 1.21
N ALA A 870 -33.19 22.32 0.76
CA ALA A 870 -33.28 21.06 1.50
C ALA A 870 -32.56 21.12 2.86
N ILE A 871 -31.34 21.67 2.91
CA ILE A 871 -30.58 21.80 4.17
C ILE A 871 -31.29 22.75 5.15
N GLN A 872 -31.88 23.85 4.65
CA GLN A 872 -32.66 24.76 5.48
C GLN A 872 -33.87 24.04 6.09
N ARG A 873 -34.71 23.41 5.24
CA ARG A 873 -35.91 22.68 5.68
C ARG A 873 -35.57 21.57 6.65
N PHE A 874 -34.51 20.81 6.36
CA PHE A 874 -34.02 19.74 7.23
C PHE A 874 -33.54 20.27 8.59
N SER A 875 -32.77 21.37 8.61
CA SER A 875 -32.34 21.99 9.86
C SER A 875 -33.51 22.49 10.70
N GLU A 876 -34.57 23.01 10.09
CA GLU A 876 -35.79 23.43 10.79
C GLU A 876 -36.56 22.22 11.33
N TYR A 877 -36.65 21.15 10.55
CA TYR A 877 -37.29 19.90 10.96
C TYR A 877 -36.58 19.30 12.19
N LEU A 878 -35.25 19.17 12.15
CA LEU A 878 -34.46 18.67 13.28
C LEU A 878 -34.57 19.54 14.56
N LYS A 879 -34.92 20.83 14.44
CA LYS A 879 -35.19 21.70 15.60
C LYS A 879 -36.60 21.52 16.15
N LYS A 880 -37.59 21.26 15.29
CA LYS A 880 -39.00 21.07 15.68
C LYS A 880 -39.23 19.73 16.38
N VAL A 881 -38.51 18.68 15.99
CA VAL A 881 -38.58 17.36 16.63
C VAL A 881 -37.89 17.42 18.00
N LYS A 882 -38.62 17.85 19.05
CA LYS A 882 -38.14 18.10 20.44
C LYS A 882 -37.64 16.85 21.20
N LYS A 883 -37.48 15.70 20.55
CA LYS A 883 -36.92 14.47 21.15
C LYS A 883 -35.50 14.27 20.64
N ASP A 884 -34.50 14.47 21.51
CA ASP A 884 -33.07 14.35 21.17
C ASP A 884 -32.70 13.03 20.49
N LYS A 885 -33.29 11.91 20.92
CA LYS A 885 -33.05 10.60 20.29
C LYS A 885 -33.59 10.50 18.87
N THR A 886 -34.74 11.11 18.59
CA THR A 886 -35.39 11.08 17.27
C THR A 886 -34.63 11.93 16.27
N SER A 887 -34.24 13.15 16.66
CA SER A 887 -33.44 14.04 15.81
C SER A 887 -32.04 13.48 15.55
N LEU A 888 -31.39 12.85 16.54
CA LEU A 888 -30.13 12.12 16.36
C LEU A 888 -30.28 10.97 15.35
N SER A 889 -31.27 10.10 15.55
CA SER A 889 -31.52 8.95 14.66
C SER A 889 -31.75 9.39 13.21
N LEU A 890 -32.57 10.42 13.00
CA LEU A 890 -32.82 10.96 11.66
C LEU A 890 -31.56 11.59 11.06
N ALA A 891 -30.80 12.38 11.82
CA ALA A 891 -29.54 12.96 11.35
C ALA A 891 -28.54 11.88 10.90
N MET A 892 -28.40 10.80 11.68
CA MET A 892 -27.55 9.66 11.35
C MET A 892 -27.99 8.95 10.06
N ARG A 893 -29.29 8.68 9.89
CA ARG A 893 -29.81 8.01 8.69
C ARG A 893 -29.66 8.88 7.43
N VAL A 894 -30.00 10.17 7.53
CA VAL A 894 -29.87 11.10 6.39
C VAL A 894 -28.42 11.23 5.94
N ILE A 895 -27.47 11.39 6.87
CA ILE A 895 -26.07 11.57 6.46
C ILE A 895 -25.47 10.29 5.86
N VAL A 896 -25.86 9.12 6.38
CA VAL A 896 -25.45 7.82 5.82
C VAL A 896 -26.01 7.64 4.40
N ASN A 897 -27.30 7.93 4.19
CA ASN A 897 -27.92 7.84 2.86
C ASN A 897 -27.40 8.91 1.87
N LEU A 898 -26.99 10.09 2.36
CA LEU A 898 -26.47 11.19 1.53
C LEU A 898 -25.02 10.96 1.07
N VAL A 899 -24.16 10.49 1.96
CA VAL A 899 -22.74 10.28 1.67
C VAL A 899 -22.49 8.89 1.07
N GLY A 900 -23.23 7.89 1.55
CA GLY A 900 -22.99 6.47 1.30
C GLY A 900 -21.80 5.92 2.08
N ASP A 901 -21.69 4.59 2.14
CA ASP A 901 -20.48 3.86 2.51
C ASP A 901 -20.11 2.83 1.41
N GLU A 902 -19.04 2.06 1.60
CA GLU A 902 -18.59 1.00 0.66
C GLU A 902 -19.63 -0.13 0.51
N PHE A 903 -20.61 -0.23 1.40
CA PHE A 903 -21.59 -1.31 1.52
C PHE A 903 -23.06 -0.88 1.35
N THR A 904 -23.36 0.42 1.19
CA THR A 904 -24.73 0.92 1.00
C THR A 904 -25.15 0.91 -0.46
N ASP A 905 -26.31 0.32 -0.74
CA ASP A 905 -26.87 0.19 -2.09
C ASP A 905 -27.36 1.52 -2.70
N PHE A 906 -27.69 2.52 -1.88
CA PHE A 906 -28.19 3.84 -2.30
C PHE A 906 -27.14 4.95 -2.13
N ARG A 907 -27.01 5.83 -3.14
CA ARG A 907 -26.21 7.07 -3.06
C ARG A 907 -26.91 8.22 -3.77
N ALA A 908 -27.16 9.31 -3.04
CA ALA A 908 -27.76 10.52 -3.60
C ALA A 908 -26.82 11.26 -4.57
N ARG A 909 -27.40 12.08 -5.46
CA ARG A 909 -26.67 13.05 -6.29
C ARG A 909 -25.83 14.00 -5.44
N THR A 910 -24.85 14.65 -6.07
CA THR A 910 -23.73 15.28 -5.37
C THR A 910 -23.73 16.80 -5.41
N ALA A 911 -24.87 17.46 -5.68
CA ALA A 911 -24.96 18.93 -5.71
C ALA A 911 -24.53 19.60 -4.39
N TYR A 912 -24.66 18.88 -3.27
CA TYR A 912 -24.17 19.31 -1.96
C TYR A 912 -22.64 19.38 -1.85
N ARG A 913 -21.86 18.82 -2.79
CA ARG A 913 -20.38 18.81 -2.77
C ARG A 913 -19.76 20.15 -3.19
N GLN A 914 -20.39 21.25 -2.81
CA GLN A 914 -19.84 22.60 -2.93
C GLN A 914 -19.38 23.11 -1.56
N PRO A 915 -18.34 23.98 -1.48
CA PRO A 915 -17.79 24.43 -0.20
C PRO A 915 -18.82 25.02 0.78
N LYS A 916 -19.78 25.78 0.25
CA LYS A 916 -20.90 26.38 1.02
C LYS A 916 -21.71 25.29 1.74
N TYR A 917 -22.20 24.29 1.01
CA TYR A 917 -23.10 23.26 1.54
C TYR A 917 -22.38 22.21 2.38
N LEU A 918 -21.16 21.81 2.01
CA LEU A 918 -20.34 20.92 2.83
C LEU A 918 -20.08 21.52 4.22
N LYS A 919 -19.74 22.82 4.30
CA LYS A 919 -19.58 23.52 5.57
C LYS A 919 -20.86 23.52 6.40
N LEU A 920 -22.01 23.82 5.78
CA LEU A 920 -23.31 23.85 6.47
C LEU A 920 -23.70 22.47 7.01
N LEU A 921 -23.60 21.44 6.17
CA LEU A 921 -23.87 20.05 6.55
C LEU A 921 -22.91 19.57 7.64
N TYR A 922 -21.62 19.86 7.53
CA TYR A 922 -20.62 19.45 8.51
C TYR A 922 -20.93 20.03 9.90
N LEU A 923 -21.22 21.33 9.98
CA LEU A 923 -21.60 21.97 11.24
C LEU A 923 -22.95 21.47 11.77
N LEU A 924 -23.93 21.25 10.88
CA LEU A 924 -25.23 20.71 11.27
C LEU A 924 -25.08 19.30 11.84
N MET A 925 -24.33 18.42 11.18
CA MET A 925 -24.13 17.04 11.62
C MET A 925 -23.35 16.96 12.93
N HIS A 926 -22.32 17.80 13.13
CA HIS A 926 -21.60 17.89 14.41
C HIS A 926 -22.47 18.33 15.59
N LYS A 927 -23.60 19.03 15.35
CA LYS A 927 -24.53 19.40 16.42
C LYS A 927 -25.27 18.19 17.00
N TYR A 928 -25.60 17.22 16.16
CA TYR A 928 -26.38 16.04 16.56
C TYR A 928 -25.48 14.82 16.79
N ILE A 929 -24.54 14.54 15.88
CA ILE A 929 -23.60 13.41 15.94
C ILE A 929 -22.32 13.89 16.63
N LYS A 930 -22.30 13.83 17.97
CA LYS A 930 -21.21 14.38 18.79
C LYS A 930 -19.93 13.55 18.75
N VAL A 931 -18.78 14.22 18.71
CA VAL A 931 -17.46 13.54 18.66
C VAL A 931 -17.16 12.80 19.97
N GLU A 932 -17.65 13.33 21.08
CA GLU A 932 -17.48 12.76 22.42
C GLU A 932 -18.17 11.40 22.58
N GLU A 933 -19.13 11.10 21.71
CA GLU A 933 -19.92 9.86 21.69
C GLU A 933 -19.50 8.93 20.52
N ASP A 934 -18.37 9.21 19.85
CA ASP A 934 -17.90 8.38 18.74
C ASP A 934 -17.36 7.03 19.24
N ILE A 935 -17.63 5.98 18.46
CA ILE A 935 -17.21 4.63 18.80
C ILE A 935 -15.80 4.40 18.24
N ASP A 936 -14.85 4.11 19.13
CA ASP A 936 -13.50 3.69 18.74
C ASP A 936 -13.43 2.17 18.60
N ARG A 937 -13.30 1.70 17.35
CA ARG A 937 -13.13 0.29 16.97
C ARG A 937 -11.68 -0.04 16.60
N ILE A 938 -10.77 0.92 16.61
CA ILE A 938 -9.38 0.73 16.15
C ILE A 938 -8.70 -0.31 17.03
N GLY A 939 -8.16 -1.35 16.39
CA GLY A 939 -7.49 -2.44 17.09
C GLY A 939 -8.41 -3.21 18.04
N LYS A 940 -9.71 -3.35 17.72
CA LYS A 940 -10.71 -4.14 18.48
C LYS A 940 -11.32 -5.31 17.69
N GLY A 941 -10.70 -5.72 16.58
CA GLY A 941 -11.03 -6.93 15.83
C GLY A 941 -12.03 -6.72 14.71
N ALA A 942 -12.52 -7.83 14.14
CA ALA A 942 -13.60 -7.80 13.16
C ALA A 942 -14.90 -7.40 13.84
N TYR A 943 -15.58 -6.40 13.28
CA TYR A 943 -16.89 -5.95 13.72
C TYR A 943 -17.75 -5.67 12.49
N SER A 944 -19.06 -5.83 12.64
CA SER A 944 -20.02 -5.30 11.66
C SER A 944 -20.34 -3.86 12.04
N PRO A 945 -20.08 -2.86 11.17
CA PRO A 945 -20.41 -1.47 11.46
C PRO A 945 -21.90 -1.31 11.76
N GLN A 946 -22.23 -0.54 12.79
CA GLN A 946 -23.60 -0.13 13.09
C GLN A 946 -23.88 1.24 12.48
N LEU A 947 -25.15 1.67 12.47
CA LEU A 947 -25.54 3.00 11.97
C LEU A 947 -24.71 4.13 12.60
N ARG A 948 -24.31 4.01 13.87
CA ARG A 948 -23.46 5.00 14.55
C ARG A 948 -22.04 5.08 13.98
N ASP A 949 -21.43 3.93 13.69
CA ASP A 949 -20.12 3.84 13.05
C ASP A 949 -20.17 4.46 11.63
N ASN A 950 -21.21 4.16 10.86
CA ASN A 950 -21.38 4.72 9.51
C ASN A 950 -21.63 6.23 9.55
N ALA A 951 -22.43 6.71 10.50
CA ALA A 951 -22.75 8.13 10.62
C ALA A 951 -21.56 9.00 11.06
N GLN A 952 -20.69 8.53 11.97
CA GLN A 952 -19.44 9.26 12.29
C GLN A 952 -18.51 9.32 11.07
N ASN A 953 -18.39 8.22 10.32
CA ASN A 953 -17.55 8.18 9.13
C ASN A 953 -18.09 9.12 8.04
N ALA A 954 -19.40 9.13 7.83
CA ALA A 954 -20.06 10.02 6.88
C ALA A 954 -19.91 11.50 7.28
N ARG A 955 -20.01 11.83 8.58
CA ARG A 955 -19.73 13.17 9.12
C ARG A 955 -18.32 13.63 8.79
N GLU A 956 -17.30 12.81 9.04
CA GLU A 956 -15.90 13.16 8.74
C GLU A 956 -15.61 13.20 7.24
N SER A 957 -16.31 12.38 6.44
CA SER A 957 -16.19 12.36 4.98
C SER A 957 -16.54 13.72 4.35
N LEU A 958 -17.54 14.44 4.88
CA LEU A 958 -17.87 15.79 4.40
C LEU A 958 -16.67 16.75 4.45
N PHE A 959 -15.90 16.70 5.53
CA PHE A 959 -14.69 17.51 5.66
C PHE A 959 -13.61 17.05 4.69
N ASN A 960 -13.41 15.74 4.54
CA ASN A 960 -12.44 15.20 3.57
C ASN A 960 -12.76 15.65 2.14
N VAL A 961 -14.02 15.59 1.72
CA VAL A 961 -14.46 16.11 0.41
C VAL A 961 -14.13 17.60 0.30
N LEU A 962 -14.46 18.41 1.32
CA LEU A 962 -14.15 19.84 1.33
C LEU A 962 -12.65 20.12 1.13
N THR A 963 -11.77 19.37 1.80
CA THR A 963 -10.31 19.57 1.67
C THR A 963 -9.72 19.22 0.31
N ASN A 964 -10.48 18.55 -0.55
CA ASN A 964 -10.06 18.17 -1.90
C ASN A 964 -10.59 19.14 -2.98
N ILE A 965 -11.49 20.05 -2.64
CA ILE A 965 -11.97 21.09 -3.56
C ILE A 965 -10.94 22.23 -3.61
N GLN A 966 -10.49 22.57 -4.81
CA GLN A 966 -9.61 23.72 -5.08
C GLN A 966 -10.40 25.04 -5.11
N GLY A 967 -9.75 26.15 -4.80
CA GLY A 967 -10.31 27.49 -4.96
C GLY A 967 -10.62 28.23 -3.65
N LYS A 968 -10.87 29.54 -3.81
CA LYS A 968 -11.04 30.51 -2.71
C LYS A 968 -12.18 30.16 -1.76
N GLU A 969 -13.27 29.62 -2.28
CA GLU A 969 -14.45 29.28 -1.48
C GLU A 969 -14.17 28.14 -0.50
N SER A 970 -13.41 27.12 -0.94
CA SER A 970 -12.94 26.01 -0.10
C SER A 970 -12.03 26.53 1.01
N TYR A 971 -11.06 27.38 0.65
CA TYR A 971 -10.18 28.04 1.62
C TYR A 971 -10.97 28.81 2.69
N ILE A 972 -11.92 29.66 2.28
CA ILE A 972 -12.74 30.45 3.21
C ILE A 972 -13.56 29.52 4.11
N ALA A 973 -14.20 28.49 3.55
CA ALA A 973 -14.98 27.53 4.32
C ALA A 973 -14.12 26.83 5.39
N LEU A 974 -12.92 26.38 5.05
CA LEU A 974 -11.98 25.74 5.99
C LEU A 974 -11.51 26.72 7.08
N VAL A 975 -11.23 27.99 6.75
CA VAL A 975 -10.87 29.02 7.73
C VAL A 975 -12.02 29.30 8.69
N GLU A 976 -13.25 29.37 8.19
CA GLU A 976 -14.44 29.58 9.03
C GLU A 976 -14.69 28.40 9.96
N LEU A 977 -14.56 27.16 9.45
CA LEU A 977 -14.62 25.96 10.27
C LEU A 977 -13.54 25.99 11.35
N ALA A 978 -12.29 26.30 11.01
CA ALA A 978 -11.21 26.42 11.98
C ALA A 978 -11.49 27.46 13.09
N LYS A 979 -12.26 28.51 12.82
CA LYS A 979 -12.66 29.50 13.83
C LYS A 979 -13.85 29.05 14.68
N LYS A 980 -14.86 28.45 14.05
CA LYS A 980 -16.18 28.20 14.64
C LYS A 980 -16.44 26.76 15.07
N HIS A 981 -15.53 25.82 14.78
CA HIS A 981 -15.75 24.39 15.06
C HIS A 981 -16.10 24.15 16.53
N PRO A 982 -17.15 23.36 16.85
CA PRO A 982 -17.57 23.11 18.24
C PRO A 982 -16.47 22.44 19.06
N VAL A 983 -15.74 21.50 18.46
CA VAL A 983 -14.63 20.79 19.12
C VAL A 983 -13.33 21.59 18.96
N LYS A 984 -12.87 22.26 20.03
CA LYS A 984 -11.69 23.15 20.01
C LYS A 984 -10.40 22.47 19.52
N LYS A 985 -10.17 21.20 19.89
CA LYS A 985 -8.98 20.43 19.48
C LYS A 985 -8.85 20.23 17.96
N HIS A 986 -9.94 20.29 17.19
CA HIS A 986 -9.89 20.13 15.74
C HIS A 986 -9.50 21.43 15.00
N ARG A 987 -9.65 22.59 15.64
CA ARG A 987 -9.44 23.91 15.01
C ARG A 987 -8.03 24.10 14.42
N PRO A 988 -6.92 23.72 15.10
CA PRO A 988 -5.58 23.84 14.52
C PRO A 988 -5.39 22.98 13.27
N TRP A 989 -5.95 21.77 13.27
CA TRP A 989 -5.90 20.86 12.13
C TRP A 989 -6.70 21.41 10.93
N MET A 990 -7.87 21.99 11.17
CA MET A 990 -8.66 22.64 10.11
C MET A 990 -7.95 23.85 9.52
N MET A 991 -7.27 24.65 10.35
CA MET A 991 -6.45 25.77 9.85
C MET A 991 -5.29 25.28 8.98
N ARG A 992 -4.69 24.13 9.32
CA ARG A 992 -3.68 23.49 8.48
C ARG A 992 -4.29 23.01 7.15
N ALA A 993 -5.49 22.44 7.17
CA ALA A 993 -6.18 22.04 5.95
C ALA A 993 -6.46 23.26 5.03
N ALA A 994 -6.88 24.40 5.61
CA ALA A 994 -7.02 25.65 4.86
C ALA A 994 -5.69 26.10 4.23
N ARG A 995 -4.59 26.03 5.00
CA ARG A 995 -3.26 26.35 4.47
C ARG A 995 -2.84 25.41 3.33
N LYS A 996 -3.06 24.10 3.48
CA LYS A 996 -2.80 23.12 2.42
C LYS A 996 -3.63 23.37 1.16
N CYS A 997 -4.88 23.83 1.31
CA CYS A 997 -5.71 24.27 0.19
C CYS A 997 -5.05 25.46 -0.54
N ALA A 998 -4.62 26.50 0.19
CA ALA A 998 -3.89 27.62 -0.40
C ALA A 998 -2.56 27.21 -1.07
N GLU A 999 -1.84 26.23 -0.50
CA GLU A 999 -0.63 25.65 -1.09
C GLU A 999 -0.94 24.93 -2.42
N LYS A 1000 -1.94 24.04 -2.45
CA LYS A 1000 -2.36 23.33 -3.67
C LYS A 1000 -2.73 24.29 -4.81
N ASP A 1001 -3.38 25.40 -4.47
CA ASP A 1001 -3.83 26.42 -5.45
C ASP A 1001 -2.68 27.31 -5.97
N THR A 1002 -1.44 27.13 -5.49
CA THR A 1002 -0.25 27.89 -5.97
C THR A 1002 0.65 27.15 -6.94
N ASP A 1003 0.23 25.99 -7.42
CA ASP A 1003 1.10 25.19 -8.27
C ASP A 1003 1.46 25.91 -9.58
N ILE A 1004 2.69 25.72 -10.06
CA ILE A 1004 3.20 26.44 -11.24
C ILE A 1004 2.36 26.11 -12.47
N LYS A 1005 2.04 27.15 -13.26
CA LYS A 1005 1.51 27.00 -14.62
C LYS A 1005 2.60 26.41 -15.52
N VAL A 1006 2.23 25.45 -16.37
CA VAL A 1006 3.16 24.77 -17.28
C VAL A 1006 3.94 25.78 -18.12
N TRP A 1007 5.27 25.70 -18.11
CA TRP A 1007 6.13 26.51 -18.97
C TRP A 1007 6.17 25.94 -20.40
N ASN A 1008 6.43 26.81 -21.37
CA ASN A 1008 6.79 26.44 -22.74
C ASN A 1008 8.28 26.75 -22.99
N TYR A 1009 8.80 26.34 -24.16
CA TYR A 1009 10.19 26.62 -24.55
C TYR A 1009 10.54 28.11 -24.50
N ALA A 1010 9.62 29.00 -24.87
CA ALA A 1010 9.84 30.45 -24.85
C ALA A 1010 10.06 31.00 -23.44
N ASN A 1011 9.36 30.48 -22.42
CA ASN A 1011 9.58 30.88 -21.03
C ASN A 1011 10.96 30.44 -20.53
N ILE A 1012 11.40 29.23 -20.90
CA ILE A 1012 12.74 28.73 -20.56
C ILE A 1012 13.80 29.59 -21.22
N HIS A 1013 13.70 29.81 -22.54
CA HIS A 1013 14.64 30.64 -23.30
C HIS A 1013 14.66 32.08 -22.82
N ARG A 1014 13.51 32.68 -22.48
CA ARG A 1014 13.45 34.02 -21.88
C ARG A 1014 14.26 34.10 -20.59
N LEU A 1015 14.13 33.10 -19.70
CA LEU A 1015 14.93 33.07 -18.49
C LEU A 1015 16.43 32.90 -18.82
N ILE A 1016 16.77 32.08 -19.82
CA ILE A 1016 18.15 31.92 -20.32
C ILE A 1016 18.73 33.25 -20.83
N ASP A 1017 17.97 33.97 -21.65
CA ASP A 1017 18.43 35.18 -22.30
C ASP A 1017 18.50 36.37 -21.33
N SER A 1018 17.64 36.39 -20.29
CA SER A 1018 17.63 37.43 -19.24
C SER A 1018 18.98 37.59 -18.50
N PHE A 1019 19.90 36.63 -18.61
CA PHE A 1019 21.26 36.73 -18.06
C PHE A 1019 22.37 36.80 -19.11
N LYS A 1020 22.09 36.58 -20.41
CA LYS A 1020 23.06 36.90 -21.48
C LYS A 1020 23.21 38.42 -21.64
N GLU A 1021 22.12 39.17 -21.49
CA GLU A 1021 22.13 40.64 -21.64
C GLU A 1021 22.96 41.35 -20.55
N LYS A 1022 23.05 40.81 -19.32
CA LYS A 1022 23.88 41.41 -18.26
C LYS A 1022 25.37 41.10 -18.36
N VAL A 1023 25.77 40.02 -19.04
CA VAL A 1023 27.19 39.74 -19.33
C VAL A 1023 27.72 40.69 -20.42
N SER A 1024 26.83 41.27 -21.24
CA SER A 1024 27.21 42.19 -22.32
C SER A 1024 27.65 43.59 -21.88
N TYR A 1025 27.52 43.94 -20.59
CA TYR A 1025 28.12 45.16 -20.03
C TYR A 1025 29.56 44.88 -19.52
N GLN A 1026 30.38 44.24 -20.35
CA GLN A 1026 31.83 44.38 -20.26
C GLN A 1026 32.21 45.51 -21.24
N MET A 1027 32.69 46.64 -20.70
CA MET A 1027 33.21 47.77 -21.51
C MET A 1027 34.02 47.25 -22.69
N ASN A 1028 33.71 47.78 -23.88
CA ASN A 1028 34.40 47.43 -25.13
C ASN A 1028 35.91 47.57 -24.91
N PHE A 1029 36.72 46.69 -25.52
CA PHE A 1029 38.18 46.74 -25.41
C PHE A 1029 38.75 48.14 -25.70
N TRP A 1030 38.13 48.87 -26.63
CA TRP A 1030 38.43 50.27 -26.94
C TRP A 1030 38.12 51.26 -25.82
N GLU A 1031 37.06 51.07 -25.05
CA GLU A 1031 36.74 51.92 -23.89
C GLU A 1031 37.73 51.68 -22.74
N LYS A 1032 38.23 50.45 -22.58
CA LYS A 1032 39.32 50.15 -21.62
C LYS A 1032 40.64 50.79 -22.04
N ILE A 1033 40.97 50.74 -23.33
CA ILE A 1033 42.15 51.43 -23.88
C ILE A 1033 42.01 52.94 -23.74
N LEU A 1034 40.84 53.52 -24.04
CA LEU A 1034 40.61 54.95 -23.90
C LEU A 1034 40.67 55.41 -22.44
N GLY A 1035 40.07 54.66 -21.50
CA GLY A 1035 40.16 54.96 -20.07
C GLY A 1035 41.58 54.85 -19.52
N PHE A 1036 42.35 53.86 -19.97
CA PHE A 1036 43.75 53.68 -19.56
C PHE A 1036 44.63 54.77 -20.16
N GLY A 1037 44.48 55.02 -21.46
CA GLY A 1037 45.20 56.07 -22.19
C GLY A 1037 44.93 57.45 -21.63
N PHE A 1038 43.68 57.77 -21.26
CA PHE A 1038 43.32 59.03 -20.63
C PHE A 1038 44.03 59.22 -19.27
N GLY A 1039 43.99 58.22 -18.39
CA GLY A 1039 44.64 58.29 -17.08
C GLY A 1039 46.18 58.36 -17.15
N VAL A 1040 46.80 57.59 -18.05
CA VAL A 1040 48.26 57.61 -18.25
C VAL A 1040 48.71 58.95 -18.84
N THR A 1041 47.97 59.51 -19.80
CA THR A 1041 48.33 60.80 -20.42
C THR A 1041 48.34 61.93 -19.38
N PHE A 1042 47.33 62.00 -18.51
CA PHE A 1042 47.29 63.04 -17.48
C PHE A 1042 48.37 62.86 -16.39
N ILE A 1043 48.75 61.63 -16.05
CA ILE A 1043 49.89 61.38 -15.15
C ILE A 1043 51.20 61.84 -15.79
N VAL A 1044 51.41 61.54 -17.08
CA VAL A 1044 52.62 61.97 -17.81
C VAL A 1044 52.67 63.50 -17.92
N VAL A 1045 51.55 64.16 -18.22
CA VAL A 1045 51.46 65.63 -18.25
C VAL A 1045 51.75 66.22 -16.87
N LEU A 1046 51.21 65.64 -15.79
CA LEU A 1046 51.51 66.06 -14.42
C LEU A 1046 53.00 65.93 -14.08
N LEU A 1047 53.65 64.83 -14.47
CA LEU A 1047 55.08 64.63 -14.25
C LEU A 1047 55.92 65.62 -15.06
N VAL A 1048 55.53 65.94 -16.29
CA VAL A 1048 56.22 66.96 -17.10
C VAL A 1048 56.05 68.35 -16.48
N ILE A 1049 54.86 68.72 -16.03
CA ILE A 1049 54.62 70.00 -15.36
C ILE A 1049 55.44 70.10 -14.05
N ALA A 1050 55.56 69.00 -13.30
CA ALA A 1050 56.36 68.94 -12.08
C ALA A 1050 57.87 69.14 -12.32
N LEU A 1051 58.37 68.92 -13.54
CA LEU A 1051 59.77 69.21 -13.90
C LEU A 1051 60.02 70.71 -14.15
N PHE A 1052 58.97 71.50 -14.44
CA PHE A 1052 59.10 72.94 -14.72
C PHE A 1052 58.61 73.84 -13.58
N ILE A 1053 57.78 73.32 -12.67
CA ILE A 1053 57.27 74.04 -11.49
C ILE A 1053 57.83 73.37 -10.24
N THR A 1054 58.96 73.89 -9.74
CA THR A 1054 59.66 73.35 -8.57
C THR A 1054 59.08 73.82 -7.23
N ASP A 1055 58.26 74.87 -7.20
CA ASP A 1055 57.61 75.38 -5.98
C ASP A 1055 56.17 75.87 -6.28
N PRO A 1056 55.17 74.97 -6.31
CA PRO A 1056 53.81 75.30 -6.69
C PRO A 1056 53.02 76.03 -5.60
N THR A 1057 52.20 77.00 -5.98
CA THR A 1057 51.29 77.70 -5.06
C THR A 1057 50.25 76.75 -4.45
N GLU A 1058 49.63 77.11 -3.31
CA GLU A 1058 48.58 76.28 -2.67
C GLU A 1058 47.43 75.90 -3.63
N THR A 1059 47.08 76.81 -4.55
CA THR A 1059 46.08 76.57 -5.59
C THR A 1059 46.54 75.57 -6.65
N GLN A 1060 47.82 75.59 -7.04
CA GLN A 1060 48.41 74.63 -7.96
C GLN A 1060 48.50 73.24 -7.33
N HIS A 1061 48.83 73.16 -6.03
CA HIS A 1061 48.78 71.92 -5.25
C HIS A 1061 47.41 71.28 -5.23
N ALA A 1062 46.37 72.06 -4.92
CA ALA A 1062 44.99 71.57 -4.94
C ALA A 1062 44.60 71.07 -6.34
N THR A 1063 45.07 71.76 -7.39
CA THR A 1063 44.81 71.38 -8.78
C THR A 1063 45.51 70.06 -9.14
N PHE A 1064 46.81 69.91 -8.84
CA PHE A 1064 47.57 68.69 -9.13
C PHE A 1064 47.00 67.47 -8.40
N LYS A 1065 46.63 67.66 -7.14
CA LYS A 1065 45.99 66.65 -6.31
C LYS A 1065 44.63 66.20 -6.87
N THR A 1066 43.83 67.14 -7.38
CA THR A 1066 42.54 66.84 -8.02
C THR A 1066 42.74 66.06 -9.33
N ILE A 1067 43.67 66.51 -10.17
CA ILE A 1067 43.95 65.87 -11.47
C ILE A 1067 44.54 64.46 -11.27
N LEU A 1068 45.42 64.27 -10.28
CA LEU A 1068 45.97 62.95 -9.95
C LEU A 1068 44.86 62.00 -9.47
N ALA A 1069 43.96 62.47 -8.60
CA ALA A 1069 42.83 61.68 -8.13
C ALA A 1069 41.87 61.31 -9.28
N LEU A 1070 41.57 62.24 -10.18
CA LEU A 1070 40.78 61.96 -11.40
C LEU A 1070 41.46 60.95 -12.31
N SER A 1071 42.78 61.04 -12.48
CA SER A 1071 43.56 60.11 -13.30
C SER A 1071 43.56 58.69 -12.71
N ALA A 1072 43.75 58.58 -11.39
CA ALA A 1072 43.66 57.31 -10.67
C ALA A 1072 42.25 56.72 -10.71
N ALA A 1073 41.22 57.56 -10.65
CA ALA A 1073 39.83 57.14 -10.83
C ALA A 1073 39.56 56.63 -12.26
N GLY A 1074 40.10 57.30 -13.28
CA GLY A 1074 39.99 56.89 -14.69
C GLY A 1074 40.62 55.52 -14.95
N ILE A 1075 41.81 55.27 -14.41
CA ILE A 1075 42.48 53.95 -14.47
C ILE A 1075 41.70 52.92 -13.63
N GLY A 1076 41.25 53.31 -12.45
CA GLY A 1076 40.46 52.48 -11.54
C GLY A 1076 39.10 52.05 -12.07
N GLY A 1077 38.49 52.86 -12.93
CA GLY A 1077 37.22 52.55 -13.60
C GLY A 1077 37.29 51.33 -14.52
N ILE A 1078 38.49 50.93 -14.94
CA ILE A 1078 38.73 49.73 -15.74
C ILE A 1078 38.64 48.46 -14.89
N PHE A 1079 38.96 48.57 -13.59
CA PHE A 1079 38.95 47.49 -12.62
C PHE A 1079 37.70 47.57 -11.75
N THR A 1080 36.52 47.44 -12.35
CA THR A 1080 35.25 47.43 -11.59
C THR A 1080 35.19 46.19 -10.69
N GLY A 1081 35.08 46.40 -9.38
CA GLY A 1081 34.77 45.34 -8.39
C GLY A 1081 35.88 44.97 -7.41
N PHE A 1082 37.08 45.57 -7.50
CA PHE A 1082 38.21 45.20 -6.63
C PHE A 1082 38.38 46.06 -5.37
N ILE A 1083 37.81 47.27 -5.32
CA ILE A 1083 38.04 48.22 -4.22
C ILE A 1083 36.71 48.80 -3.72
N HIS A 1084 36.47 48.64 -2.42
CA HIS A 1084 35.39 49.28 -1.68
C HIS A 1084 35.98 50.11 -0.55
N VAL A 1085 35.58 51.37 -0.47
CA VAL A 1085 35.98 52.29 0.60
C VAL A 1085 34.71 52.67 1.37
N GLU A 1086 34.71 52.35 2.65
CA GLU A 1086 33.65 52.72 3.59
C GLU A 1086 34.33 53.33 4.82
N GLY A 1087 34.06 54.60 5.08
CA GLY A 1087 34.69 55.34 6.16
C GLY A 1087 34.06 56.71 6.39
N LYS A 1088 34.44 57.35 7.49
CA LYS A 1088 34.10 58.75 7.78
C LYS A 1088 35.28 59.64 7.44
N ILE A 1089 35.05 60.64 6.60
CA ILE A 1089 35.99 61.73 6.35
C ILE A 1089 35.33 63.00 6.89
N ASN A 1090 35.86 63.54 7.98
CA ASN A 1090 35.23 64.59 8.79
C ASN A 1090 33.80 64.21 9.21
N GLU A 1091 32.81 65.06 8.97
CA GLU A 1091 31.40 64.83 9.34
C GLU A 1091 30.62 63.98 8.31
N PHE A 1092 31.21 63.64 7.16
CA PHE A 1092 30.52 62.92 6.09
C PHE A 1092 30.89 61.43 6.07
N THR A 1093 29.87 60.58 6.00
CA THR A 1093 30.04 59.13 5.78
C THR A 1093 30.11 58.90 4.28
N ILE A 1094 31.26 58.43 3.78
CA ILE A 1094 31.47 58.19 2.35
C ILE A 1094 31.48 56.68 2.10
N ARG A 1095 30.66 56.25 1.14
CA ARG A 1095 30.63 54.87 0.65
C ARG A 1095 30.82 54.88 -0.86
N ALA A 1096 31.98 54.41 -1.31
CA ALA A 1096 32.40 54.46 -2.71
C ALA A 1096 32.96 53.10 -3.16
N GLY A 1097 32.75 52.75 -4.43
CA GLY A 1097 33.31 51.53 -5.04
C GLY A 1097 33.97 51.84 -6.39
N GLY A 1098 34.95 51.03 -6.79
CA GLY A 1098 35.62 51.13 -8.09
C GLY A 1098 36.35 52.46 -8.31
N ALA A 1099 36.12 53.12 -9.45
CA ALA A 1099 36.72 54.41 -9.80
C ALA A 1099 36.55 55.48 -8.71
N LEU A 1100 35.36 55.57 -8.12
CA LEU A 1100 35.04 56.56 -7.10
C LEU A 1100 35.80 56.30 -5.80
N ALA A 1101 36.04 55.02 -5.46
CA ALA A 1101 36.84 54.64 -4.31
C ALA A 1101 38.31 55.05 -4.48
N LEU A 1102 38.87 54.83 -5.67
CA LEU A 1102 40.24 55.24 -6.02
C LEU A 1102 40.40 56.77 -6.04
N PHE A 1103 39.39 57.50 -6.56
CA PHE A 1103 39.35 58.96 -6.46
C PHE A 1103 39.48 59.41 -5.00
N VAL A 1104 38.61 58.88 -4.12
CA VAL A 1104 38.57 59.27 -2.71
C VAL A 1104 39.88 58.92 -2.00
N ILE A 1105 40.46 57.74 -2.25
CA ILE A 1105 41.74 57.36 -1.65
C ILE A 1105 42.84 58.33 -2.07
N VAL A 1106 43.03 58.56 -3.38
CA VAL A 1106 44.15 59.38 -3.88
C VAL A 1106 43.94 60.86 -3.57
N TYR A 1107 42.69 61.33 -3.54
CA TYR A 1107 42.38 62.72 -3.18
C TYR A 1107 42.56 62.99 -1.68
N PHE A 1108 42.25 62.06 -0.78
CA PHE A 1108 42.43 62.33 0.66
C PHE A 1108 43.79 61.87 1.19
N PHE A 1109 44.41 60.88 0.54
CA PHE A 1109 45.71 60.30 0.88
C PHE A 1109 46.62 60.27 -0.36
N PRO A 1110 47.07 61.44 -0.87
CA PRO A 1110 47.98 61.49 -2.00
C PRO A 1110 49.33 60.83 -1.64
N PRO A 1111 50.01 60.15 -2.59
CA PRO A 1111 51.32 59.54 -2.35
C PRO A 1111 52.36 60.58 -1.90
N GLU A 1112 53.30 60.17 -1.02
CA GLU A 1112 54.32 61.04 -0.41
C GLU A 1112 55.23 61.79 -1.41
N ALA A 1113 55.24 61.38 -2.68
CA ALA A 1113 55.96 62.07 -3.75
C ALA A 1113 55.44 63.50 -4.03
N ILE A 1114 54.20 63.85 -3.65
CA ILE A 1114 53.65 65.21 -3.78
C ILE A 1114 53.83 66.04 -2.50
N SER A 1115 54.05 65.40 -1.34
CA SER A 1115 54.30 66.12 -0.08
C SER A 1115 55.70 66.77 0.00
N PHE A 1116 56.57 66.53 -0.98
CA PHE A 1116 57.90 67.15 -1.08
C PHE A 1116 57.94 68.52 -1.78
N MET A 1117 56.80 69.03 -2.25
CA MET A 1117 56.66 70.39 -2.78
C MET A 1117 56.07 71.33 -1.73
N ARG A 1118 56.53 71.29 -0.48
CA ARG A 1118 55.99 72.12 0.61
C ARG A 1118 57.04 73.03 1.21
#